data_AF-A0A428HVZ1-F1
#
_entry.id   AF-A0A428HVZ1-F1
#
_cell.length_a   1.000
_cell.length_b   1.000
_cell.length_c   1.000
_cell.angle_alpha   90.00
_cell.angle_beta   90.00
_cell.angle_gamma   90.00
#
_symmetry.space_group_name_H-M   'P 1'
#
loop_
_entity.id
_entity.type
_entity.pdbx_description
1 polymer ?
#
loop_
_entity_poly.entity_id
_entity_poly.type
_entity_poly.pdbx_seq_one_letter_code
_entity_poly.pdbx_strand_id
1 'polypeptide(L)'
;MFVRPLVEKLKKNLGEDRLVYDELTFEAGAKIIEEIRRSIEKTDLFVLLLSKNSLSSEWVKQEIIWAQGLDSDFVDEQRIMPVIIDDVTKYNHEEIPDWLRNYNIKKIKSPSKLSRIIFSRVTEISWENSDFLNKKTNLFVGRNSEMESFESRINDFTIDKTNFIITSGMSTVGRRSFLKRALDKTGIVKKSYFPPIIYLDGHQSIEDFIKGLTNVSDLEDNFDFMNITLDEKIDIAYELLCYLNTQLGDKLFVDDQGAIVTHTGELAYWFEQIVKKFEHSDFIDLSTCIISKYKPHSLFSLKNMFHLHIDVLTPGDRNKLLFQYSGLNDLDLDKSELADISQLFSGFPEEIFYTIDIIKQNSKEYFYKNTHIVSDYSDNKIQSIISGFNYTDDDNKALKILSKFNFINLESLSKIFEYASIAPKISDIEKYIRHGMVNKIGVDGEYIALNLAARNFYERQIHLEPQLSSALDKFVRTIEINDSNLDLADEIFVMQESLRLGKQVPIEKLLPSYYLKTMKNLYDDRKNSAVIKLADNVLESSDVLDSYIRDEIRFFLCSSLARLKDERFKNEVQSISGYKHNFLFGFYYRQIGRIDVAIDRFNKVLEENRTYSQAKRELVLLYNKIGEYDKAYLMAKDNYENNRNNPYHIHAYFQSVLYQRESILPTVEKKRILESLLNDFEKIDSPSARNMFLISKAKYNMEIEMNYSEVQSILDQAKIEFPEDNTYLLLFQVDFFERTKDLKQLEKVLSYMKISGFNRRDSNYYNDFLKCQIFINALKNNDIEWKEYLSKLTLSDTARLAIKERAMKLIDQQ
;
A
#
# COMPACT_ATOMS: atom_id res chain seq x y z
N MET A 1 -8.83 18.29 32.17
CA MET A 1 -8.03 17.97 30.96
C MET A 1 -8.60 16.81 30.13
N PHE A 2 -9.58 16.03 30.63
CA PHE A 2 -10.13 14.86 29.92
C PHE A 2 -11.15 15.16 28.80
N VAL A 3 -12.01 16.18 28.98
CA VAL A 3 -13.16 16.45 28.09
C VAL A 3 -12.73 16.90 26.68
N ARG A 4 -11.81 17.85 26.56
CA ARG A 4 -11.35 18.35 25.24
C ARG A 4 -10.74 17.24 24.36
N PRO A 5 -9.79 16.42 24.85
CA PRO A 5 -9.28 15.28 24.07
C PRO A 5 -10.36 14.29 23.64
N LEU A 6 -11.36 14.02 24.50
CA LEU A 6 -12.50 13.16 24.13
C LEU A 6 -13.31 13.78 22.99
N VAL A 7 -13.67 15.06 23.11
CA VAL A 7 -14.43 15.80 22.09
C VAL A 7 -13.68 15.83 20.76
N GLU A 8 -12.38 16.07 20.77
CA GLU A 8 -11.55 16.06 19.55
C GLU A 8 -11.56 14.69 18.87
N LYS A 9 -11.43 13.59 19.64
CA LYS A 9 -11.53 12.22 19.11
C LYS A 9 -12.92 11.93 18.52
N LEU A 10 -14.00 12.33 19.20
CA LEU A 10 -15.36 12.15 18.70
C LEU A 10 -15.60 12.98 17.43
N LYS A 11 -15.16 14.24 17.40
CA LYS A 11 -15.28 15.16 16.27
C LYS A 11 -14.56 14.61 15.03
N LYS A 12 -13.34 14.08 15.17
CA LYS A 12 -12.58 13.47 14.06
C LYS A 12 -13.34 12.33 13.35
N ASN A 13 -14.30 11.70 14.01
CA ASN A 13 -14.97 10.48 13.54
C ASN A 13 -16.44 10.66 13.17
N LEU A 14 -17.22 11.31 14.04
CA LEU A 14 -18.64 11.59 13.83
C LEU A 14 -18.87 12.83 12.96
N GLY A 15 -17.89 13.73 12.90
CA GLY A 15 -18.07 15.09 12.39
C GLY A 15 -18.69 16.00 13.46
N GLU A 16 -18.59 17.31 13.26
CA GLU A 16 -19.17 18.31 14.17
C GLU A 16 -20.70 18.26 14.19
N ASP A 17 -21.33 17.99 13.04
CA ASP A 17 -22.80 17.99 12.89
C ASP A 17 -23.53 16.92 13.72
N ARG A 18 -22.79 15.93 14.23
CA ARG A 18 -23.33 14.80 15.01
C ARG A 18 -22.92 14.84 16.48
N LEU A 19 -22.32 15.94 16.93
CA LEU A 19 -21.87 16.12 18.30
C LEU A 19 -22.48 17.40 18.88
N VAL A 20 -23.03 17.32 20.09
CA VAL A 20 -23.38 18.51 20.87
C VAL A 20 -22.27 18.76 21.89
N TYR A 21 -21.62 19.90 21.75
CA TYR A 21 -20.67 20.43 22.72
C TYR A 21 -20.87 21.95 22.78
N ASP A 22 -20.98 22.50 23.98
CA ASP A 22 -21.38 23.89 24.22
C ASP A 22 -20.49 24.90 23.47
N GLU A 23 -19.16 24.72 23.51
CA GLU A 23 -18.21 25.59 22.81
C GLU A 23 -18.31 25.53 21.28
N LEU A 24 -18.89 24.45 20.72
CA LEU A 24 -18.98 24.23 19.26
C LEU A 24 -20.37 24.53 18.70
N THR A 25 -21.43 24.19 19.44
CA THR A 25 -22.80 24.11 18.89
C THR A 25 -23.75 25.18 19.39
N PHE A 26 -23.48 25.83 20.52
CA PHE A 26 -24.43 26.81 21.07
C PHE A 26 -24.41 28.11 20.26
N GLU A 27 -25.60 28.62 19.97
CA GLU A 27 -25.76 29.85 19.19
C GLU A 27 -25.25 31.07 19.98
N ALA A 28 -24.43 31.91 19.33
CA ALA A 28 -23.90 33.12 19.94
C ALA A 28 -25.05 34.07 20.35
N GLY A 29 -25.13 34.38 21.65
CA GLY A 29 -26.17 35.24 22.22
C GLY A 29 -27.46 34.52 22.68
N ALA A 30 -27.56 33.20 22.49
CA ALA A 30 -28.64 32.40 23.03
C ALA A 30 -28.50 32.19 24.55
N LYS A 31 -29.62 31.90 25.23
CA LYS A 31 -29.59 31.53 26.64
C LYS A 31 -29.10 30.09 26.77
N ILE A 32 -27.94 29.92 27.41
CA ILE A 32 -27.26 28.63 27.66
C ILE A 32 -28.23 27.57 28.21
N ILE A 33 -29.08 27.92 29.18
CA ILE A 33 -30.01 26.98 29.82
C ILE A 33 -31.09 26.44 28.86
N GLU A 34 -31.55 27.26 27.91
CA GLU A 34 -32.54 26.87 26.90
C GLU A 34 -31.87 25.96 25.84
N GLU A 35 -30.62 26.26 25.46
CA GLU A 35 -29.82 25.44 24.55
C GLU A 35 -29.50 24.05 25.12
N ILE A 36 -29.10 23.96 26.39
CA ILE A 36 -28.87 22.67 27.07
C ILE A 36 -30.13 21.82 27.04
N ARG A 37 -31.27 22.39 27.44
CA ARG A 37 -32.55 21.66 27.46
C ARG A 37 -32.95 21.18 26.06
N ARG A 38 -32.91 22.07 25.07
CA ARG A 38 -33.21 21.78 23.67
C ARG A 38 -32.35 20.65 23.12
N SER A 39 -31.06 20.65 23.48
CA SER A 39 -30.11 19.64 23.03
C SER A 39 -30.32 18.28 23.70
N ILE A 40 -30.61 18.24 25.00
CA ILE A 40 -30.92 16.98 25.71
C ILE A 40 -32.21 16.35 25.16
N GLU A 41 -33.25 17.15 24.91
CA GLU A 41 -34.53 16.67 24.36
C GLU A 41 -34.40 16.04 22.95
N LYS A 42 -33.37 16.40 22.18
CA LYS A 42 -33.15 15.90 20.81
C LYS A 42 -32.03 14.87 20.69
N THR A 43 -31.35 14.53 21.78
CA THR A 43 -30.17 13.68 21.70
C THR A 43 -30.54 12.20 21.65
N ASP A 44 -29.79 11.43 20.85
CA ASP A 44 -29.89 9.98 20.84
C ASP A 44 -29.06 9.35 21.97
N LEU A 45 -27.95 9.99 22.36
CA LEU A 45 -27.09 9.50 23.43
C LEU A 45 -26.54 10.67 24.25
N PHE A 46 -26.92 10.74 25.52
CA PHE A 46 -26.38 11.67 26.50
C PHE A 46 -25.24 11.02 27.31
N VAL A 47 -24.02 11.52 27.15
CA VAL A 47 -22.84 11.02 27.86
C VAL A 47 -22.56 11.89 29.08
N LEU A 48 -22.81 11.36 30.27
CA LEU A 48 -22.64 12.07 31.54
C LEU A 48 -21.26 11.77 32.15
N LEU A 49 -20.35 12.75 32.08
CA LEU A 49 -19.01 12.63 32.65
C LEU A 49 -19.00 13.00 34.14
N LEU A 50 -18.96 11.98 34.99
CA LEU A 50 -18.98 12.10 36.44
C LEU A 50 -17.58 12.35 36.99
N SER A 51 -17.47 13.42 37.76
CA SER A 51 -16.30 13.84 38.52
C SER A 51 -16.77 14.64 39.72
N LYS A 52 -15.90 14.86 40.70
CA LYS A 52 -16.19 15.70 41.86
C LYS A 52 -16.66 17.09 41.43
N ASN A 53 -16.02 17.65 40.41
CA ASN A 53 -16.35 18.99 39.91
C ASN A 53 -17.69 19.00 39.18
N SER A 54 -17.97 18.00 38.33
CA SER A 54 -19.23 17.96 37.59
C SER A 54 -20.43 17.70 38.50
N LEU A 55 -20.31 16.82 39.50
CA LEU A 55 -21.39 16.58 40.47
C LEU A 55 -21.72 17.82 41.33
N SER A 56 -20.72 18.64 41.64
CA SER A 56 -20.91 19.90 42.37
C SER A 56 -21.52 21.03 41.53
N SER A 57 -21.57 20.90 40.20
CA SER A 57 -22.03 21.96 39.29
C SER A 57 -23.56 22.04 39.24
N GLU A 58 -24.11 23.24 39.46
CA GLU A 58 -25.56 23.46 39.35
C GLU A 58 -26.09 23.20 37.93
N TRP A 59 -25.29 23.43 36.89
CA TRP A 59 -25.67 23.13 35.50
C TRP A 59 -25.82 21.63 35.28
N VAL A 60 -24.85 20.84 35.72
CA VAL A 60 -24.86 19.38 35.57
C VAL A 60 -25.99 18.75 36.40
N LYS A 61 -26.28 19.28 37.59
CA LYS A 61 -27.45 18.85 38.38
C LYS A 61 -28.76 19.05 37.61
N GLN A 62 -28.91 20.16 36.88
CA GLN A 62 -30.08 20.39 36.03
C GLN A 62 -30.10 19.46 34.81
N GLU A 63 -28.95 19.25 34.15
CA GLU A 63 -28.82 18.30 33.05
C GLU A 63 -29.23 16.88 33.46
N ILE A 64 -28.83 16.44 34.65
CA ILE A 64 -29.20 15.16 35.23
C ILE A 64 -30.73 15.07 35.44
N ILE A 65 -31.37 16.13 35.92
CA ILE A 65 -32.83 16.16 36.10
C ILE A 65 -33.55 16.01 34.75
N TRP A 66 -33.08 16.69 33.71
CA TRP A 66 -33.68 16.57 32.37
C TRP A 66 -33.38 15.23 31.70
N ALA A 67 -32.18 14.69 31.89
CA ALA A 67 -31.79 13.37 31.41
C ALA A 67 -32.65 12.25 32.00
N GLN A 68 -33.22 12.44 33.20
CA GLN A 68 -34.17 11.50 33.78
C GLN A 68 -35.44 11.37 32.92
N GLY A 69 -35.88 12.44 32.27
CA GLY A 69 -36.99 12.39 31.31
C GLY A 69 -36.64 11.52 30.09
N LEU A 70 -35.45 11.71 29.53
CA LEU A 70 -34.96 10.91 28.40
C LEU A 70 -34.84 9.42 28.75
N ASP A 71 -34.37 9.10 29.96
CA ASP A 71 -34.33 7.73 30.50
C ASP A 71 -35.74 7.11 30.60
N SER A 72 -36.71 7.88 31.11
CA SER A 72 -38.09 7.40 31.26
C SER A 72 -38.83 7.24 29.93
N ASP A 73 -38.54 8.10 28.95
CA ASP A 73 -39.22 8.10 27.66
C ASP A 73 -38.66 6.99 26.72
N PHE A 74 -37.38 6.61 26.90
CA PHE A 74 -36.65 5.67 26.04
C PHE A 74 -35.92 4.59 26.84
N VAL A 75 -36.63 3.94 27.76
CA VAL A 75 -36.08 2.93 28.69
C VAL A 75 -35.31 1.82 27.97
N ASP A 76 -35.82 1.36 26.82
CA ASP A 76 -35.27 0.22 26.09
C ASP A 76 -34.01 0.57 25.25
N GLU A 77 -33.79 1.85 24.93
CA GLU A 77 -32.72 2.30 24.02
C GLU A 77 -31.43 2.71 24.76
N GLN A 78 -31.47 2.78 26.11
CA GLN A 78 -30.35 3.14 26.97
C GLN A 78 -29.59 4.40 26.50
N ARG A 79 -30.35 5.49 26.28
CA ARG A 79 -29.85 6.78 25.78
C ARG A 79 -28.98 7.57 26.77
N ILE A 80 -28.80 7.09 28.00
CA ILE A 80 -27.92 7.72 29.00
C ILE A 80 -26.67 6.86 29.23
N MET A 81 -25.50 7.49 29.26
CA MET A 81 -24.24 6.82 29.55
C MET A 81 -23.43 7.55 30.63
N PRO A 82 -23.62 7.21 31.93
CA PRO A 82 -22.85 7.80 33.02
C PRO A 82 -21.49 7.13 33.17
N VAL A 83 -20.41 7.92 33.20
CA VAL A 83 -19.02 7.43 33.28
C VAL A 83 -18.20 8.27 34.26
N ILE A 84 -17.48 7.62 35.17
CA ILE A 84 -16.56 8.30 36.08
C ILE A 84 -15.23 8.55 35.37
N ILE A 85 -14.75 9.79 35.40
CA ILE A 85 -13.52 10.21 34.72
C ILE A 85 -12.39 10.66 35.66
N ASP A 86 -12.63 10.69 36.98
CA ASP A 86 -11.63 11.10 37.98
C ASP A 86 -11.25 9.99 38.97
N ASP A 87 -10.25 10.28 39.80
CA ASP A 87 -9.74 9.35 40.80
C ASP A 87 -10.52 9.32 42.11
N VAL A 88 -11.32 10.36 42.37
CA VAL A 88 -11.92 10.63 43.67
C VAL A 88 -13.35 10.12 43.74
N THR A 89 -14.10 10.23 42.65
CA THR A 89 -15.51 9.87 42.61
C THR A 89 -15.67 8.35 42.60
N LYS A 90 -16.51 7.85 43.50
CA LYS A 90 -16.91 6.43 43.54
C LYS A 90 -18.31 6.28 42.97
N TYR A 91 -18.64 5.08 42.49
CA TYR A 91 -19.97 4.77 41.94
C TYR A 91 -21.11 5.01 42.96
N ASN A 92 -20.82 4.96 44.25
CA ASN A 92 -21.76 5.17 45.34
C ASN A 92 -21.67 6.57 45.98
N HIS A 93 -21.08 7.55 45.28
CA HIS A 93 -21.00 8.92 45.78
C HIS A 93 -22.40 9.47 46.09
N GLU A 94 -22.55 10.17 47.21
CA GLU A 94 -23.86 10.63 47.71
C GLU A 94 -24.58 11.55 46.74
N GLU A 95 -23.84 12.39 46.01
CA GLU A 95 -24.38 13.32 45.01
C GLU A 95 -24.84 12.65 43.70
N ILE A 96 -24.56 11.36 43.49
CA ILE A 96 -25.11 10.61 42.34
C ILE A 96 -26.54 10.17 42.69
N PRO A 97 -27.58 10.62 41.96
CA PRO A 97 -28.97 10.24 42.22
C PRO A 97 -29.20 8.73 42.12
N ASP A 98 -30.16 8.22 42.89
CA ASP A 98 -30.43 6.78 42.97
C ASP A 98 -30.84 6.17 41.63
N TRP A 99 -31.56 6.91 40.77
CA TRP A 99 -31.94 6.40 39.45
C TRP A 99 -30.72 6.16 38.54
N LEU A 100 -29.68 7.00 38.63
CA LEU A 100 -28.42 6.80 37.91
C LEU A 100 -27.61 5.63 38.49
N ARG A 101 -27.81 5.27 39.76
CA ARG A 101 -27.15 4.09 40.38
C ARG A 101 -27.67 2.76 39.84
N ASN A 102 -28.78 2.76 39.09
CA ASN A 102 -29.23 1.60 38.33
C ASN A 102 -28.29 1.29 37.15
N TYR A 103 -27.49 2.27 36.71
CA TYR A 103 -26.47 2.08 35.68
C TYR A 103 -25.19 1.47 36.26
N ASN A 104 -24.49 0.68 35.46
CA ASN A 104 -23.17 0.15 35.81
C ASN A 104 -22.10 1.24 35.64
N ILE A 105 -22.06 2.19 36.57
CA ILE A 105 -21.14 3.32 36.54
C ILE A 105 -19.71 2.81 36.78
N LYS A 106 -18.89 2.87 35.73
CA LYS A 106 -17.48 2.50 35.78
C LYS A 106 -16.57 3.68 35.54
N LYS A 107 -15.34 3.53 36.02
CA LYS A 107 -14.28 4.50 35.85
C LYS A 107 -13.51 4.26 34.56
N ILE A 108 -13.31 5.31 33.76
CA ILE A 108 -12.56 5.28 32.52
C ILE A 108 -11.65 6.51 32.47
N LYS A 109 -10.33 6.27 32.43
CA LYS A 109 -9.30 7.34 32.41
C LYS A 109 -8.73 7.65 31.03
N SER A 110 -9.00 6.81 30.04
CA SER A 110 -8.54 7.01 28.67
C SER A 110 -9.68 7.61 27.83
N PRO A 111 -9.52 8.84 27.31
CA PRO A 111 -10.43 9.41 26.31
C PRO A 111 -10.64 8.49 25.11
N SER A 112 -9.58 7.85 24.61
CA SER A 112 -9.63 6.85 23.53
C SER A 112 -10.50 5.65 23.87
N LYS A 113 -10.41 5.13 25.10
CA LYS A 113 -11.27 4.01 25.52
C LYS A 113 -12.72 4.45 25.56
N LEU A 114 -12.99 5.65 26.07
CA LEU A 114 -14.35 6.15 26.18
C LEU A 114 -14.95 6.45 24.80
N SER A 115 -14.20 7.01 23.86
CA SER A 115 -14.67 7.23 22.48
C SER A 115 -15.11 5.92 21.83
N ARG A 116 -14.30 4.85 21.91
CA ARG A 116 -14.68 3.50 21.42
C ARG A 116 -15.97 2.97 22.03
N ILE A 117 -16.19 3.20 23.33
CA ILE A 117 -17.43 2.80 24.01
C ILE A 117 -18.62 3.63 23.51
N ILE A 118 -18.45 4.95 23.33
CA ILE A 118 -19.48 5.83 22.74
C ILE A 118 -19.84 5.34 21.33
N PHE A 119 -18.86 5.02 20.48
CA PHE A 119 -19.11 4.48 19.14
C PHE A 119 -19.89 3.18 19.16
N SER A 120 -19.53 2.28 20.06
CA SER A 120 -20.25 1.03 20.28
C SER A 120 -21.72 1.28 20.59
N ARG A 121 -22.01 2.23 21.50
CA ARG A 121 -23.37 2.60 21.91
C ARG A 121 -24.16 3.32 20.81
N VAL A 122 -23.55 4.29 20.12
CA VAL A 122 -24.18 4.97 18.97
C VAL A 122 -24.53 3.98 17.86
N THR A 123 -23.68 2.98 17.65
CA THR A 123 -23.92 1.91 16.67
C THR A 123 -25.11 1.04 17.06
N GLU A 124 -25.25 0.69 18.36
CA GLU A 124 -26.40 -0.05 18.88
C GLU A 124 -27.71 0.71 18.62
N ILE A 125 -27.77 1.98 19.01
CA ILE A 125 -28.95 2.85 18.79
C ILE A 125 -29.27 2.99 17.30
N SER A 126 -28.24 3.12 16.45
CA SER A 126 -28.42 3.21 14.99
C SER A 126 -29.03 1.96 14.38
N TRP A 127 -28.78 0.77 14.96
CA TRP A 127 -29.39 -0.48 14.50
C TRP A 127 -30.85 -0.60 14.91
N GLU A 128 -31.22 -0.08 16.07
CA GLU A 128 -32.61 -0.01 16.53
C GLU A 128 -33.43 0.95 15.66
N ASN A 129 -32.82 2.08 15.28
CA ASN A 129 -33.47 3.09 14.45
C ASN A 129 -33.48 2.76 12.94
N SER A 130 -32.72 1.76 12.47
CA SER A 130 -32.62 1.42 11.05
C SER A 130 -32.52 -0.08 10.79
N ASP A 131 -33.63 -0.64 10.32
CA ASP A 131 -33.72 -2.03 9.84
C ASP A 131 -32.70 -2.36 8.76
N PHE A 132 -32.48 -1.44 7.81
CA PHE A 132 -31.51 -1.65 6.73
C PHE A 132 -30.08 -1.77 7.28
N LEU A 133 -29.67 -0.86 8.18
CA LEU A 133 -28.33 -0.89 8.77
C LEU A 133 -28.12 -2.14 9.63
N ASN A 134 -29.12 -2.55 10.39
CA ASN A 134 -29.06 -3.76 11.20
C ASN A 134 -28.92 -5.01 10.31
N LYS A 135 -29.77 -5.15 9.29
CA LYS A 135 -29.71 -6.26 8.33
C LYS A 135 -28.39 -6.29 7.55
N LYS A 136 -27.91 -5.13 7.07
CA LYS A 136 -26.63 -5.02 6.37
C LYS A 136 -25.46 -5.42 7.28
N THR A 137 -25.48 -5.03 8.55
CA THR A 137 -24.43 -5.41 9.50
C THR A 137 -24.46 -6.90 9.83
N ASN A 138 -25.64 -7.52 9.82
CA ASN A 138 -25.82 -8.96 10.00
C ASN A 138 -25.51 -9.78 8.73
N LEU A 139 -25.25 -9.14 7.60
CA LEU A 139 -24.95 -9.83 6.35
C LEU A 139 -23.57 -10.49 6.43
N PHE A 140 -23.58 -11.77 6.78
CA PHE A 140 -22.40 -12.62 6.77
C PHE A 140 -22.79 -14.00 6.26
N VAL A 141 -22.13 -14.44 5.19
CA VAL A 141 -22.53 -15.63 4.43
C VAL A 141 -21.35 -16.58 4.22
N GLY A 142 -21.59 -17.86 4.45
CA GLY A 142 -20.58 -18.91 4.27
C GLY A 142 -19.60 -19.00 5.42
N ARG A 143 -18.41 -19.55 5.16
CA ARG A 143 -17.31 -19.70 6.14
C ARG A 143 -17.65 -20.56 7.34
N ASN A 144 -18.56 -21.52 7.18
CA ASN A 144 -19.01 -22.37 8.28
C ASN A 144 -17.87 -23.21 8.85
N SER A 145 -17.02 -23.78 7.98
CA SER A 145 -15.84 -24.56 8.38
C SER A 145 -14.83 -23.73 9.17
N GLU A 146 -14.53 -22.52 8.71
CA GLU A 146 -13.60 -21.61 9.36
C GLU A 146 -14.16 -21.15 10.71
N MET A 147 -15.48 -20.89 10.78
CA MET A 147 -16.16 -20.54 12.02
C MET A 147 -16.17 -21.69 13.03
N GLU A 148 -16.43 -22.91 12.59
CA GLU A 148 -16.38 -24.12 13.43
C GLU A 148 -14.97 -24.37 13.98
N SER A 149 -13.95 -24.19 13.14
CA SER A 149 -12.54 -24.26 13.57
C SER A 149 -12.20 -23.19 14.61
N PHE A 150 -12.68 -21.96 14.40
CA PHE A 150 -12.52 -20.88 15.37
C PHE A 150 -13.19 -21.20 16.72
N GLU A 151 -14.45 -21.63 16.68
CA GLU A 151 -15.20 -22.03 17.88
C GLU A 151 -14.52 -23.16 18.64
N SER A 152 -14.07 -24.19 17.91
CA SER A 152 -13.35 -25.31 18.50
C SER A 152 -12.09 -24.84 19.20
N ARG A 153 -11.28 -23.98 18.56
CA ARG A 153 -10.04 -23.48 19.19
C ARG A 153 -10.31 -22.66 20.46
N ILE A 154 -11.37 -21.88 20.48
CA ILE A 154 -11.67 -20.93 21.56
C ILE A 154 -12.41 -21.58 22.73
N ASN A 155 -13.34 -22.49 22.46
CA ASN A 155 -14.25 -23.05 23.45
C ASN A 155 -13.88 -24.46 23.90
N ASP A 156 -12.92 -25.12 23.24
CA ASP A 156 -12.45 -26.45 23.66
C ASP A 156 -11.64 -26.35 24.97
N PHE A 157 -12.23 -26.86 26.05
CA PHE A 157 -11.63 -26.87 27.38
C PHE A 157 -10.45 -27.85 27.52
N THR A 158 -10.20 -28.70 26.52
CA THR A 158 -9.10 -29.67 26.52
C THR A 158 -7.80 -29.12 25.94
N ILE A 159 -7.84 -27.93 25.33
CA ILE A 159 -6.70 -27.27 24.69
C ILE A 159 -6.35 -25.99 25.45
N ASP A 160 -5.07 -25.68 25.58
CA ASP A 160 -4.60 -24.42 26.18
C ASP A 160 -5.20 -23.21 25.45
N LYS A 161 -5.59 -22.16 26.18
CA LYS A 161 -6.12 -20.92 25.59
C LYS A 161 -5.11 -20.24 24.66
N THR A 162 -5.61 -19.41 23.74
CA THR A 162 -4.80 -18.64 22.80
C THR A 162 -4.83 -17.15 23.14
N ASN A 163 -3.67 -16.50 23.20
CA ASN A 163 -3.56 -15.05 23.35
C ASN A 163 -3.59 -14.33 22.01
N PHE A 164 -3.17 -15.02 20.93
CA PHE A 164 -3.01 -14.43 19.61
C PHE A 164 -3.80 -15.22 18.56
N ILE A 165 -4.43 -14.50 17.62
CA ILE A 165 -5.11 -15.10 16.48
C ILE A 165 -4.62 -14.41 15.21
N ILE A 166 -4.13 -15.19 14.25
CA ILE A 166 -3.78 -14.72 12.90
C ILE A 166 -4.85 -15.18 11.93
N THR A 167 -5.50 -14.23 11.26
CA THR A 167 -6.27 -14.52 10.04
C THR A 167 -5.52 -14.07 8.81
N SER A 168 -5.15 -15.03 7.98
CA SER A 168 -4.41 -14.82 6.74
C SER A 168 -5.32 -14.95 5.51
N GLY A 169 -4.90 -14.40 4.37
CA GLY A 169 -5.67 -14.46 3.13
C GLY A 169 -5.39 -13.27 2.23
N MET A 170 -5.81 -13.37 0.97
CA MET A 170 -5.63 -12.30 0.00
C MET A 170 -6.30 -10.99 0.45
N SER A 171 -5.94 -9.88 -0.19
CA SER A 171 -6.67 -8.63 0.02
C SER A 171 -8.16 -8.87 -0.25
N THR A 172 -9.01 -8.20 0.52
CA THR A 172 -10.46 -8.11 0.25
C THR A 172 -11.28 -9.41 0.32
N VAL A 173 -10.72 -10.52 0.80
CA VAL A 173 -11.44 -11.79 1.03
C VAL A 173 -12.36 -11.80 2.27
N GLY A 174 -12.33 -10.73 3.09
CA GLY A 174 -13.21 -10.59 4.26
C GLY A 174 -12.60 -11.01 5.61
N ARG A 175 -11.27 -11.08 5.74
CA ARG A 175 -10.56 -11.45 7.00
C ARG A 175 -11.05 -10.69 8.24
N ARG A 176 -11.11 -9.35 8.15
CA ARG A 176 -11.57 -8.47 9.24
C ARG A 176 -13.03 -8.74 9.61
N SER A 177 -13.91 -8.88 8.62
CA SER A 177 -15.33 -9.17 8.82
C SER A 177 -15.55 -10.55 9.46
N PHE A 178 -14.79 -11.56 9.03
CA PHE A 178 -14.78 -12.89 9.64
C PHE A 178 -14.39 -12.81 11.12
N LEU A 179 -13.27 -12.16 11.46
CA LEU A 179 -12.82 -12.04 12.84
C LEU A 179 -13.84 -11.36 13.75
N LYS A 180 -14.40 -10.22 13.31
CA LYS A 180 -15.43 -9.52 14.09
C LYS A 180 -16.63 -10.43 14.36
N ARG A 181 -17.09 -11.17 13.35
CA ARG A 181 -18.21 -12.10 13.48
C ARG A 181 -17.89 -13.30 14.37
N ALA A 182 -16.68 -13.84 14.27
CA ALA A 182 -16.24 -15.00 15.04
C ALA A 182 -16.13 -14.66 16.53
N LEU A 183 -15.51 -13.52 16.86
CA LEU A 183 -15.39 -13.03 18.24
C LEU A 183 -16.74 -12.72 18.89
N ASP A 184 -17.68 -12.16 18.11
CA ASP A 184 -19.07 -11.96 18.53
C ASP A 184 -19.77 -13.30 18.81
N LYS A 185 -19.68 -14.25 17.88
CA LYS A 185 -20.33 -15.56 18.01
C LYS A 185 -19.80 -16.38 19.20
N THR A 186 -18.51 -16.29 19.51
CA THR A 186 -17.92 -16.95 20.68
C THR A 186 -18.10 -16.17 21.98
N GLY A 187 -18.72 -14.99 21.95
CA GLY A 187 -18.96 -14.17 23.14
C GLY A 187 -17.70 -13.51 23.73
N ILE A 188 -16.59 -13.45 22.99
CA ILE A 188 -15.37 -12.76 23.44
C ILE A 188 -15.59 -11.24 23.44
N VAL A 189 -16.31 -10.75 22.43
CA VAL A 189 -16.69 -9.34 22.31
C VAL A 189 -18.17 -9.23 21.93
N LYS A 190 -18.78 -8.07 22.13
CA LYS A 190 -20.13 -7.80 21.62
C LYS A 190 -20.09 -7.50 20.12
N LYS A 191 -21.18 -7.75 19.40
CA LYS A 191 -21.36 -7.35 17.99
C LYS A 191 -20.98 -5.89 17.71
N SER A 192 -21.34 -4.98 18.61
CA SER A 192 -21.08 -3.53 18.54
C SER A 192 -19.64 -3.15 18.94
N TYR A 193 -18.79 -4.12 19.31
CA TYR A 193 -17.44 -3.83 19.79
C TYR A 193 -16.61 -3.10 18.74
N PHE A 194 -16.03 -1.99 19.17
CA PHE A 194 -15.12 -1.20 18.38
C PHE A 194 -13.68 -1.45 18.86
N PRO A 195 -12.91 -2.33 18.18
CA PRO A 195 -11.56 -2.64 18.60
C PRO A 195 -10.59 -1.49 18.29
N PRO A 196 -9.57 -1.22 19.13
CA PRO A 196 -8.44 -0.41 18.71
C PRO A 196 -7.69 -1.11 17.58
N ILE A 197 -7.35 -0.37 16.51
CA ILE A 197 -6.68 -0.92 15.32
C ILE A 197 -5.35 -0.22 15.09
N ILE A 198 -4.27 -1.00 14.97
CA ILE A 198 -2.95 -0.53 14.53
C ILE A 198 -2.70 -1.07 13.11
N TYR A 199 -2.16 -0.21 12.24
CA TYR A 199 -1.73 -0.60 10.88
C TYR A 199 -0.21 -0.69 10.83
N LEU A 200 0.31 -1.80 10.29
CA LEU A 200 1.74 -1.98 10.07
C LEU A 200 2.03 -2.55 8.67
N ASP A 201 3.01 -1.98 7.97
CA ASP A 201 3.51 -2.52 6.71
C ASP A 201 4.94 -3.08 6.81
N GLY A 202 5.36 -3.88 5.84
CA GLY A 202 6.66 -4.56 5.84
C GLY A 202 7.91 -3.66 5.77
N HIS A 203 7.81 -2.34 5.99
CA HIS A 203 8.94 -1.43 6.22
C HIS A 203 8.88 -0.79 7.62
N GLN A 204 8.03 -1.31 8.50
CA GLN A 204 7.85 -0.88 9.89
C GLN A 204 8.28 -1.99 10.85
N SER A 205 8.68 -1.60 12.06
CA SER A 205 9.20 -2.51 13.09
C SER A 205 8.53 -2.26 14.45
N ILE A 206 9.12 -2.82 15.51
CA ILE A 206 8.57 -2.75 16.87
C ILE A 206 8.35 -1.32 17.37
N GLU A 207 9.17 -0.36 16.96
CA GLU A 207 9.03 1.05 17.36
C GLU A 207 7.71 1.65 16.86
N ASP A 208 7.33 1.37 15.61
CA ASP A 208 6.04 1.77 15.06
C ASP A 208 4.88 1.12 15.83
N PHE A 209 5.06 -0.14 16.25
CA PHE A 209 4.08 -0.86 17.06
C PHE A 209 3.92 -0.23 18.45
N ILE A 210 5.02 0.13 19.12
CA ILE A 210 5.02 0.83 20.41
C ILE A 210 4.33 2.18 20.29
N LYS A 211 4.67 3.00 19.27
CA LYS A 211 3.97 4.28 19.00
C LYS A 211 2.46 4.08 18.77
N GLY A 212 2.09 3.00 18.08
CA GLY A 212 0.68 2.64 17.91
C GLY A 212 0.01 2.33 19.26
N LEU A 213 0.67 1.53 20.11
CA LEU A 213 0.14 1.12 21.41
C LEU A 213 -0.02 2.28 22.40
N THR A 214 0.96 3.19 22.46
CA THR A 214 0.88 4.40 23.30
C THR A 214 -0.29 5.28 22.87
N ASN A 215 -0.43 5.52 21.56
CA ASN A 215 -1.51 6.34 21.00
C ASN A 215 -2.90 5.74 21.30
N VAL A 216 -3.12 4.43 21.09
CA VAL A 216 -4.44 3.81 21.37
C VAL A 216 -4.81 3.74 22.85
N SER A 217 -3.81 3.92 23.73
CA SER A 217 -3.92 3.85 25.18
C SER A 217 -3.94 5.24 25.86
N ASP A 218 -3.75 6.33 25.11
CA ASP A 218 -3.52 7.69 25.60
C ASP A 218 -2.37 7.78 26.63
N LEU A 219 -1.29 7.03 26.39
CA LEU A 219 -0.08 7.08 27.21
C LEU A 219 0.95 7.99 26.56
N GLU A 220 1.77 8.65 27.37
CA GLU A 220 2.87 9.47 26.88
C GLU A 220 3.91 8.62 26.14
N ASP A 221 4.36 9.13 25.01
CA ASP A 221 5.37 8.51 24.15
C ASP A 221 6.68 9.30 24.24
N ASN A 222 7.50 8.97 25.24
CA ASN A 222 8.79 9.62 25.51
C ASN A 222 9.95 8.63 25.37
N PHE A 223 9.93 7.78 24.34
CA PHE A 223 10.96 6.76 24.13
C PHE A 223 11.98 7.22 23.09
N ASP A 224 13.26 7.25 23.48
CA ASP A 224 14.37 7.43 22.54
C ASP A 224 14.75 6.07 21.91
N PHE A 225 14.00 5.68 20.89
CA PHE A 225 14.15 4.39 20.23
C PHE A 225 15.52 4.15 19.59
N MET A 226 16.30 5.20 19.34
CA MET A 226 17.64 5.10 18.76
C MET A 226 18.71 4.77 19.80
N ASN A 227 18.37 4.83 21.09
CA ASN A 227 19.29 4.62 22.21
C ASN A 227 18.88 3.47 23.15
N ILE A 228 17.73 2.84 22.96
CA ILE A 228 17.29 1.65 23.71
C ILE A 228 17.46 0.37 22.89
N THR A 229 17.77 -0.73 23.56
CA THR A 229 18.02 -2.04 22.94
C THR A 229 16.74 -2.68 22.40
N LEU A 230 16.90 -3.67 21.51
CA LEU A 230 15.76 -4.42 20.98
C LEU A 230 14.99 -5.18 22.08
N ASP A 231 15.70 -5.74 23.07
CA ASP A 231 15.08 -6.46 24.18
C ASP A 231 14.26 -5.51 25.08
N GLU A 232 14.78 -4.32 25.38
CA GLU A 232 14.03 -3.28 26.11
C GLU A 232 12.78 -2.84 25.33
N LYS A 233 12.85 -2.72 23.99
CA LYS A 233 11.68 -2.42 23.15
C LYS A 233 10.63 -3.54 23.25
N ILE A 234 11.07 -4.80 23.26
CA ILE A 234 10.18 -5.97 23.42
C ILE A 234 9.48 -5.93 24.78
N ASP A 235 10.20 -5.55 25.85
CA ASP A 235 9.63 -5.38 27.19
C ASP A 235 8.57 -4.28 27.22
N ILE A 236 8.88 -3.10 26.66
CA ILE A 236 7.93 -1.97 26.55
C ILE A 236 6.67 -2.39 25.78
N ALA A 237 6.81 -3.03 24.62
CA ALA A 237 5.68 -3.47 23.81
C ALA A 237 4.80 -4.50 24.54
N TYR A 238 5.42 -5.41 25.29
CA TYR A 238 4.71 -6.38 26.12
C TYR A 238 3.91 -5.69 27.25
N GLU A 239 4.53 -4.77 27.99
CA GLU A 239 3.88 -4.02 29.07
C GLU A 239 2.70 -3.18 28.58
N LEU A 240 2.87 -2.49 27.44
CA LEU A 240 1.82 -1.71 26.80
C LEU A 240 0.64 -2.57 26.35
N LEU A 241 0.90 -3.76 25.78
CA LEU A 241 -0.15 -4.73 25.46
C LEU A 241 -0.87 -5.21 26.71
N CYS A 242 -0.14 -5.58 27.76
CA CYS A 242 -0.74 -5.97 29.04
C CYS A 242 -1.60 -4.85 29.62
N TYR A 243 -1.17 -3.58 29.54
CA TYR A 243 -1.98 -2.43 29.96
C TYR A 243 -3.27 -2.31 29.15
N LEU A 244 -3.18 -2.37 27.81
CA LEU A 244 -4.34 -2.32 26.92
C LEU A 244 -5.34 -3.45 27.22
N ASN A 245 -4.84 -4.66 27.46
CA ASN A 245 -5.67 -5.83 27.70
C ASN A 245 -6.28 -5.88 29.10
N THR A 246 -5.53 -5.49 30.14
CA THR A 246 -5.95 -5.65 31.54
C THR A 246 -6.62 -4.39 32.11
N GLN A 247 -6.05 -3.21 31.85
CA GLN A 247 -6.56 -1.94 32.40
C GLN A 247 -7.67 -1.36 31.53
N LEU A 248 -7.53 -1.44 30.21
CA LEU A 248 -8.54 -0.94 29.27
C LEU A 248 -9.52 -2.04 28.82
N GLY A 249 -9.20 -3.32 29.03
CA GLY A 249 -10.07 -4.44 28.66
C GLY A 249 -10.24 -4.62 27.16
N ASP A 250 -9.34 -4.05 26.33
CA ASP A 250 -9.45 -4.09 24.88
C ASP A 250 -8.69 -5.26 24.26
N LYS A 251 -9.17 -5.67 23.08
CA LYS A 251 -8.55 -6.66 22.21
C LYS A 251 -7.96 -5.91 21.02
N LEU A 252 -6.65 -5.95 20.88
CA LEU A 252 -5.98 -5.22 19.81
C LEU A 252 -6.24 -5.89 18.47
N PHE A 253 -6.52 -5.09 17.44
CA PHE A 253 -6.52 -5.53 16.05
C PHE A 253 -5.30 -4.96 15.36
N VAL A 254 -4.55 -5.80 14.65
CA VAL A 254 -3.42 -5.35 13.83
C VAL A 254 -3.72 -5.66 12.37
N ASP A 255 -3.81 -4.62 11.55
CA ASP A 255 -3.86 -4.75 10.09
C ASP A 255 -2.41 -4.90 9.59
N ASP A 256 -2.01 -6.15 9.36
CA ASP A 256 -0.63 -6.53 9.05
C ASP A 256 -0.43 -6.70 7.54
N GLN A 257 0.35 -5.78 6.98
CA GLN A 257 0.78 -5.75 5.58
C GLN A 257 2.24 -6.20 5.41
N GLY A 258 2.72 -7.09 6.29
CA GLY A 258 4.03 -7.73 6.17
C GLY A 258 5.03 -7.37 7.25
N ALA A 259 4.60 -6.70 8.32
CA ALA A 259 5.45 -6.30 9.44
C ALA A 259 5.57 -7.40 10.49
N ILE A 260 4.47 -8.10 10.78
CA ILE A 260 4.42 -9.21 11.75
C ILE A 260 4.59 -10.54 11.03
N VAL A 261 3.69 -10.87 10.10
CA VAL A 261 3.87 -12.03 9.24
C VAL A 261 4.50 -11.53 7.95
N THR A 262 5.77 -11.81 7.78
CA THR A 262 6.56 -11.34 6.64
C THR A 262 6.07 -11.95 5.32
N HIS A 263 6.53 -11.39 4.20
CA HIS A 263 6.22 -11.91 2.86
C HIS A 263 6.74 -13.33 2.62
N THR A 264 7.75 -13.76 3.38
CA THR A 264 8.22 -15.15 3.34
C THR A 264 7.26 -16.07 4.07
N GLY A 265 6.43 -15.56 5.00
CA GLY A 265 5.54 -16.30 5.90
C GLY A 265 6.15 -16.59 7.27
N GLU A 266 7.33 -16.04 7.56
CA GLU A 266 7.96 -16.08 8.88
C GLU A 266 7.39 -14.97 9.78
N LEU A 267 7.35 -15.22 11.08
CA LEU A 267 7.04 -14.19 12.06
C LEU A 267 8.27 -13.31 12.31
N ALA A 268 8.03 -12.00 12.46
CA ALA A 268 9.07 -11.09 12.89
C ALA A 268 9.55 -11.45 14.30
N TYR A 269 10.88 -11.48 14.47
CA TYR A 269 11.53 -11.92 15.69
C TYR A 269 10.99 -11.20 16.93
N TRP A 270 10.88 -9.88 16.88
CA TRP A 270 10.40 -9.06 17.99
C TRP A 270 8.98 -9.45 18.42
N PHE A 271 8.09 -9.79 17.48
CA PHE A 271 6.72 -10.20 17.79
C PHE A 271 6.69 -11.62 18.36
N GLU A 272 7.51 -12.52 17.84
CA GLU A 272 7.67 -13.87 18.40
C GLU A 272 8.11 -13.82 19.87
N GLN A 273 9.02 -12.92 20.25
CA GLN A 273 9.43 -12.75 21.65
C GLN A 273 8.29 -12.23 22.53
N ILE A 274 7.45 -11.31 22.03
CA ILE A 274 6.26 -10.86 22.75
C ILE A 274 5.30 -12.04 22.99
N VAL A 275 5.05 -12.87 21.96
CA VAL A 275 4.18 -14.05 22.08
C VAL A 275 4.71 -15.02 23.16
N LYS A 276 6.02 -15.26 23.20
CA LYS A 276 6.69 -16.10 24.21
C LYS A 276 6.56 -15.52 25.63
N LYS A 277 6.66 -14.20 25.79
CA LYS A 277 6.41 -13.55 27.10
C LYS A 277 4.99 -13.79 27.61
N PHE A 278 3.99 -13.71 26.72
CA PHE A 278 2.61 -14.02 27.07
C PHE A 278 2.40 -15.50 27.45
N GLU A 279 3.11 -16.44 26.79
CA GLU A 279 3.04 -17.87 27.13
C GLU A 279 3.51 -18.13 28.58
N HIS A 280 4.41 -17.30 29.10
CA HIS A 280 4.90 -17.36 30.48
C HIS A 280 4.17 -16.41 31.45
N SER A 281 3.12 -15.74 31.00
CA SER A 281 2.34 -14.80 31.80
C SER A 281 1.08 -15.46 32.38
N ASP A 282 0.53 -14.87 33.45
CA ASP A 282 -0.77 -15.28 33.99
C ASP A 282 -1.96 -14.82 33.12
N PHE A 283 -1.70 -14.04 32.06
CA PHE A 283 -2.74 -13.55 31.17
C PHE A 283 -3.11 -14.61 30.12
N ILE A 284 -4.25 -15.27 30.33
CA ILE A 284 -4.69 -16.40 29.51
C ILE A 284 -5.74 -16.05 28.44
N ASP A 285 -6.26 -14.83 28.45
CA ASP A 285 -7.32 -14.43 27.52
C ASP A 285 -6.76 -13.96 26.18
N LEU A 286 -7.64 -13.80 25.19
CA LEU A 286 -7.26 -13.22 23.91
C LEU A 286 -6.69 -11.81 24.16
N SER A 287 -5.52 -11.52 23.59
CA SER A 287 -4.85 -10.21 23.60
C SER A 287 -5.03 -9.52 22.26
N THR A 288 -4.60 -10.18 21.17
CA THR A 288 -4.41 -9.52 19.86
C THR A 288 -4.89 -10.40 18.70
N CYS A 289 -5.60 -9.78 17.76
CA CYS A 289 -6.01 -10.34 16.47
C CYS A 289 -5.20 -9.71 15.33
N ILE A 290 -4.43 -10.52 14.61
CA ILE A 290 -3.62 -10.11 13.47
C ILE A 290 -4.37 -10.44 12.17
N ILE A 291 -4.60 -9.43 11.35
CA ILE A 291 -5.21 -9.54 10.02
C ILE A 291 -4.07 -9.46 9.00
N SER A 292 -3.48 -10.61 8.66
CA SER A 292 -2.28 -10.63 7.82
C SER A 292 -2.57 -10.95 6.37
N LYS A 293 -1.89 -10.28 5.45
CA LYS A 293 -1.91 -10.62 4.02
C LYS A 293 -1.24 -11.96 3.74
N TYR A 294 -0.18 -12.27 4.49
CA TYR A 294 0.66 -13.44 4.25
C TYR A 294 0.23 -14.60 5.14
N LYS A 295 0.43 -15.82 4.64
CA LYS A 295 0.15 -17.03 5.39
C LYS A 295 1.37 -17.35 6.25
N PRO A 296 1.24 -17.38 7.59
CA PRO A 296 2.33 -17.79 8.44
C PRO A 296 2.61 -19.29 8.27
N HIS A 297 3.85 -19.68 8.51
CA HIS A 297 4.23 -21.08 8.68
C HIS A 297 5.12 -21.24 9.92
N SER A 298 5.31 -22.50 10.33
CA SER A 298 6.08 -22.84 11.53
C SER A 298 5.50 -22.34 12.86
N LEU A 299 4.18 -22.19 12.96
CA LEU A 299 3.51 -21.76 14.20
C LEU A 299 3.37 -22.87 15.26
N PHE A 300 3.73 -24.11 14.92
CA PHE A 300 3.55 -25.27 15.80
C PHE A 300 4.33 -25.17 17.13
N SER A 301 5.36 -24.33 17.19
CA SER A 301 6.13 -24.07 18.42
C SER A 301 5.45 -23.08 19.38
N LEU A 302 4.42 -22.35 18.93
CA LEU A 302 3.79 -21.25 19.68
C LEU A 302 2.35 -21.63 20.05
N LYS A 303 2.18 -22.25 21.22
CA LYS A 303 0.90 -22.83 21.65
C LYS A 303 -0.22 -21.81 21.87
N ASN A 304 0.15 -20.62 22.32
CA ASN A 304 -0.76 -19.51 22.62
C ASN A 304 -1.10 -18.66 21.37
N MET A 305 -0.88 -19.21 20.18
CA MET A 305 -1.24 -18.59 18.91
C MET A 305 -2.04 -19.54 18.04
N PHE A 306 -3.07 -18.99 17.39
CA PHE A 306 -3.94 -19.72 16.47
C PHE A 306 -3.95 -19.07 15.10
N HIS A 307 -4.00 -19.89 14.05
CA HIS A 307 -4.02 -19.41 12.68
C HIS A 307 -5.22 -19.97 11.91
N LEU A 308 -5.86 -19.08 11.15
CA LEU A 308 -6.88 -19.41 10.16
C LEU A 308 -6.53 -18.77 8.82
N HIS A 309 -6.77 -19.53 7.75
CA HIS A 309 -6.69 -19.02 6.40
C HIS A 309 -8.10 -18.77 5.85
N ILE A 310 -8.33 -17.59 5.29
CA ILE A 310 -9.59 -17.20 4.66
C ILE A 310 -9.36 -17.18 3.15
N ASP A 311 -9.89 -18.19 2.47
CA ASP A 311 -9.84 -18.33 1.01
C ASP A 311 -10.80 -17.37 0.30
N VAL A 312 -10.97 -17.46 -1.02
CA VAL A 312 -12.09 -16.80 -1.73
C VAL A 312 -13.42 -17.52 -1.44
N LEU A 313 -14.55 -16.85 -1.69
CA LEU A 313 -15.88 -17.46 -1.51
C LEU A 313 -16.09 -18.63 -2.46
N THR A 314 -16.64 -19.72 -1.94
CA THR A 314 -17.07 -20.86 -2.76
C THR A 314 -18.22 -20.48 -3.70
N PRO A 315 -18.42 -21.19 -4.83
CA PRO A 315 -19.55 -20.91 -5.72
C PRO A 315 -20.91 -20.86 -5.02
N GLY A 316 -21.13 -21.74 -4.04
CA GLY A 316 -22.35 -21.74 -3.25
C GLY A 316 -22.50 -20.51 -2.37
N ASP A 317 -21.41 -20.04 -1.75
CA ASP A 317 -21.45 -18.86 -0.88
C ASP A 317 -21.54 -17.55 -1.68
N ARG A 318 -20.95 -17.51 -2.90
CA ARG A 318 -21.14 -16.40 -3.85
C ARG A 318 -22.63 -16.21 -4.17
N ASN A 319 -23.33 -17.29 -4.52
CA ASN A 319 -24.76 -17.25 -4.85
C ASN A 319 -25.59 -16.73 -3.66
N LYS A 320 -25.31 -17.23 -2.46
CA LYS A 320 -26.02 -16.81 -1.24
C LYS A 320 -25.78 -15.33 -0.93
N LEU A 321 -24.52 -14.86 -1.03
CA LEU A 321 -24.18 -13.47 -0.75
C LEU A 321 -24.79 -12.53 -1.80
N LEU A 322 -24.71 -12.88 -3.09
CA LEU A 322 -25.33 -12.13 -4.17
C LEU A 322 -26.84 -11.98 -3.93
N PHE A 323 -27.54 -13.09 -3.67
CA PHE A 323 -28.98 -13.09 -3.42
C PHE A 323 -29.39 -12.24 -2.21
N GLN A 324 -28.68 -12.38 -1.09
CA GLN A 324 -28.99 -11.60 0.10
C GLN A 324 -28.67 -10.11 -0.09
N TYR A 325 -27.54 -9.78 -0.72
CA TYR A 325 -27.15 -8.39 -0.92
C TYR A 325 -27.98 -7.66 -1.97
N SER A 326 -28.42 -8.36 -3.03
CA SER A 326 -29.36 -7.80 -4.01
C SER A 326 -30.72 -7.52 -3.36
N GLY A 327 -31.24 -8.47 -2.57
CA GLY A 327 -32.49 -8.28 -1.83
C GLY A 327 -32.42 -7.14 -0.81
N LEU A 328 -31.28 -6.96 -0.14
CA LEU A 328 -31.07 -5.83 0.77
C LEU A 328 -31.09 -4.47 0.06
N ASN A 329 -30.72 -4.42 -1.22
CA ASN A 329 -30.68 -3.20 -2.02
C ASN A 329 -31.95 -3.01 -2.88
N ASP A 330 -33.02 -3.75 -2.58
CA ASP A 330 -34.29 -3.71 -3.33
C ASP A 330 -34.10 -3.96 -4.84
N LEU A 331 -33.11 -4.77 -5.21
CA LEU A 331 -32.88 -5.19 -6.59
C LEU A 331 -33.61 -6.50 -6.86
N ASP A 332 -34.64 -6.42 -7.70
CA ASP A 332 -35.40 -7.59 -8.16
C ASP A 332 -34.62 -8.31 -9.27
N LEU A 333 -33.76 -9.27 -8.90
CA LEU A 333 -33.02 -10.11 -9.84
C LEU A 333 -33.64 -11.51 -9.90
N ASP A 334 -33.98 -11.97 -11.11
CA ASP A 334 -34.52 -13.32 -11.28
C ASP A 334 -33.43 -14.40 -11.14
N LYS A 335 -33.84 -15.68 -11.11
CA LYS A 335 -32.91 -16.80 -10.94
C LYS A 335 -31.91 -16.94 -12.09
N SER A 336 -32.31 -16.60 -13.31
CA SER A 336 -31.42 -16.62 -14.48
C SER A 336 -30.40 -15.50 -14.37
N GLU A 337 -30.84 -14.28 -14.06
CA GLU A 337 -29.98 -13.11 -13.87
C GLU A 337 -28.95 -13.35 -12.76
N LEU A 338 -29.37 -13.89 -11.61
CA LEU A 338 -28.47 -14.24 -10.51
C LEU A 338 -27.44 -15.31 -10.92
N ALA A 339 -27.84 -16.30 -11.71
CA ALA A 339 -26.95 -17.35 -12.19
C ALA A 339 -25.92 -16.81 -13.20
N ASP A 340 -26.35 -15.93 -14.11
CA ASP A 340 -25.51 -15.30 -15.13
C ASP A 340 -24.47 -14.37 -14.47
N ILE A 341 -24.92 -13.52 -13.53
CA ILE A 341 -24.05 -12.61 -12.80
C ILE A 341 -23.02 -13.37 -11.95
N SER A 342 -23.44 -14.42 -11.24
CA SER A 342 -22.54 -15.17 -10.34
C SER A 342 -21.38 -15.87 -11.05
N GLN A 343 -21.54 -16.22 -12.34
CA GLN A 343 -20.49 -16.82 -13.16
C GLN A 343 -19.33 -15.86 -13.46
N LEU A 344 -19.56 -14.55 -13.34
CA LEU A 344 -18.56 -13.52 -13.61
C LEU A 344 -17.55 -13.34 -12.46
N PHE A 345 -17.86 -13.84 -11.26
CA PHE A 345 -17.05 -13.59 -10.07
C PHE A 345 -15.91 -14.59 -9.91
N SER A 346 -14.72 -14.10 -9.56
CA SER A 346 -13.59 -14.95 -9.18
C SER A 346 -13.68 -15.43 -7.71
N GLY A 347 -14.56 -14.81 -6.91
CA GLY A 347 -14.91 -15.23 -5.56
C GLY A 347 -14.56 -14.22 -4.48
N PHE A 348 -14.16 -13.01 -4.83
CA PHE A 348 -13.96 -11.94 -3.86
C PHE A 348 -15.31 -11.29 -3.53
N PRO A 349 -15.66 -11.14 -2.23
CA PRO A 349 -16.91 -10.48 -1.83
C PRO A 349 -17.12 -9.08 -2.45
N GLU A 350 -16.03 -8.33 -2.65
CA GLU A 350 -16.11 -6.99 -3.22
C GLU A 350 -16.57 -6.96 -4.69
N GLU A 351 -16.34 -8.03 -5.47
CA GLU A 351 -16.87 -8.12 -6.85
C GLU A 351 -18.40 -8.08 -6.84
N ILE A 352 -19.00 -8.77 -5.87
CA ILE A 352 -20.46 -8.84 -5.69
C ILE A 352 -20.98 -7.45 -5.28
N PHE A 353 -20.33 -6.81 -4.30
CA PHE A 353 -20.74 -5.48 -3.83
C PHE A 353 -20.62 -4.43 -4.94
N TYR A 354 -19.50 -4.42 -5.66
CA TYR A 354 -19.26 -3.52 -6.78
C TYR A 354 -20.28 -3.71 -7.92
N THR A 355 -20.60 -4.95 -8.27
CA THR A 355 -21.59 -5.26 -9.31
C THR A 355 -22.98 -4.75 -8.94
N ILE A 356 -23.40 -4.97 -7.70
CA ILE A 356 -24.68 -4.49 -7.19
C ILE A 356 -24.73 -2.96 -7.16
N ASP A 357 -23.63 -2.30 -6.78
CA ASP A 357 -23.53 -0.83 -6.81
C ASP A 357 -23.60 -0.27 -8.25
N ILE A 358 -22.96 -0.91 -9.23
CA ILE A 358 -23.06 -0.53 -10.65
C ILE A 358 -24.50 -0.65 -11.14
N ILE A 359 -25.17 -1.77 -10.85
CA ILE A 359 -26.55 -1.99 -11.27
C ILE A 359 -27.46 -0.91 -10.66
N LYS A 360 -27.23 -0.56 -9.39
CA LYS A 360 -28.00 0.47 -8.69
C LYS A 360 -27.79 1.87 -9.25
N GLN A 361 -26.57 2.20 -9.68
CA GLN A 361 -26.24 3.53 -10.21
C GLN A 361 -26.56 3.70 -11.70
N ASN A 362 -26.32 2.67 -12.52
CA ASN A 362 -26.34 2.77 -13.99
C ASN A 362 -27.41 1.91 -14.67
N SER A 363 -28.18 1.11 -13.91
CA SER A 363 -29.15 0.08 -14.36
C SER A 363 -28.57 -1.28 -14.74
N LYS A 364 -29.44 -2.30 -14.75
CA LYS A 364 -29.13 -3.67 -15.20
C LYS A 364 -28.69 -3.72 -16.66
N GLU A 365 -29.35 -2.95 -17.53
CA GLU A 365 -29.09 -2.96 -18.99
C GLU A 365 -27.68 -2.46 -19.29
N TYR A 366 -27.22 -1.45 -18.56
CA TYR A 366 -25.85 -0.98 -18.64
C TYR A 366 -24.86 -2.07 -18.22
N PHE A 367 -25.12 -2.75 -17.10
CA PHE A 367 -24.26 -3.83 -16.62
C PHE A 367 -24.11 -4.96 -17.64
N TYR A 368 -25.21 -5.46 -18.21
CA TYR A 368 -25.15 -6.54 -19.20
C TYR A 368 -24.44 -6.14 -20.50
N LYS A 369 -24.47 -4.85 -20.89
CA LYS A 369 -23.67 -4.35 -22.02
C LYS A 369 -22.18 -4.26 -21.70
N ASN A 370 -21.82 -4.25 -20.41
CA ASN A 370 -20.46 -4.00 -19.93
C ASN A 370 -20.01 -5.04 -18.89
N THR A 371 -20.32 -6.32 -19.09
CA THR A 371 -19.95 -7.40 -18.15
C THR A 371 -18.44 -7.53 -17.93
N HIS A 372 -17.64 -7.09 -18.91
CA HIS A 372 -16.18 -6.98 -18.81
C HIS A 372 -15.72 -6.11 -17.64
N ILE A 373 -16.56 -5.21 -17.11
CA ILE A 373 -16.24 -4.40 -15.93
C ILE A 373 -15.91 -5.27 -14.70
N VAL A 374 -16.51 -6.48 -14.58
CA VAL A 374 -16.22 -7.41 -13.47
C VAL A 374 -14.85 -8.07 -13.63
N SER A 375 -14.50 -8.50 -14.85
CA SER A 375 -13.17 -9.05 -15.13
C SER A 375 -12.09 -7.99 -15.04
N ASP A 376 -12.36 -6.78 -15.55
CA ASP A 376 -11.43 -5.66 -15.47
C ASP A 376 -11.24 -5.23 -14.01
N TYR A 377 -12.27 -5.29 -13.17
CA TYR A 377 -12.12 -5.07 -11.72
C TYR A 377 -11.17 -6.08 -11.06
N SER A 378 -11.07 -7.30 -11.59
CA SER A 378 -10.14 -8.32 -11.09
C SER A 378 -8.71 -8.08 -11.56
N ASP A 379 -8.52 -7.71 -12.84
CA ASP A 379 -7.20 -7.55 -13.47
C ASP A 379 -6.60 -6.13 -13.29
N ASN A 380 -7.45 -5.12 -13.19
CA ASN A 380 -7.14 -3.68 -13.19
C ASN A 380 -8.04 -2.89 -12.22
N LYS A 381 -8.31 -3.49 -11.05
CA LYS A 381 -9.16 -2.98 -9.97
C LYS A 381 -9.26 -1.46 -9.88
N ILE A 382 -8.13 -0.77 -9.79
CA ILE A 382 -8.09 0.69 -9.60
C ILE A 382 -8.56 1.45 -10.84
N GLN A 383 -8.10 1.07 -12.02
CA GLN A 383 -8.47 1.76 -13.26
C GLN A 383 -9.94 1.52 -13.65
N SER A 384 -10.47 0.33 -13.38
CA SER A 384 -11.88 -0.02 -13.61
C SER A 384 -12.83 0.70 -12.66
N ILE A 385 -12.44 0.90 -11.40
CA ILE A 385 -13.20 1.72 -10.46
C ILE A 385 -13.18 3.19 -10.92
N ILE A 386 -12.03 3.72 -11.34
CA ILE A 386 -11.89 5.11 -11.81
C ILE A 386 -12.80 5.36 -13.02
N SER A 387 -12.76 4.47 -14.03
CA SER A 387 -13.58 4.60 -15.24
C SER A 387 -15.05 4.33 -14.97
N GLY A 388 -15.38 3.26 -14.25
CA GLY A 388 -16.77 2.85 -13.97
C GLY A 388 -17.58 3.84 -13.15
N PHE A 389 -16.91 4.65 -12.31
CA PHE A 389 -17.55 5.68 -11.50
C PHE A 389 -17.24 7.12 -11.94
N ASN A 390 -16.67 7.30 -13.14
CA ASN A 390 -16.36 8.61 -13.73
C ASN A 390 -15.62 9.55 -12.75
N TYR A 391 -14.50 9.09 -12.20
CA TYR A 391 -13.69 9.89 -11.29
C TYR A 391 -13.19 11.16 -11.98
N THR A 392 -13.39 12.31 -11.33
CA THR A 392 -12.95 13.61 -11.85
C THR A 392 -11.43 13.79 -11.73
N ASP A 393 -10.89 14.82 -12.39
CA ASP A 393 -9.48 15.21 -12.22
C ASP A 393 -9.16 15.54 -10.74
N ASP A 394 -10.08 16.23 -10.07
CA ASP A 394 -9.96 16.53 -8.64
C ASP A 394 -10.02 15.27 -7.77
N ASP A 395 -10.81 14.25 -8.15
CA ASP A 395 -10.81 12.97 -7.43
C ASP A 395 -9.43 12.29 -7.54
N ASN A 396 -8.83 12.33 -8.72
CA ASN A 396 -7.49 11.79 -8.94
C ASN A 396 -6.41 12.57 -8.18
N LYS A 397 -6.49 13.90 -8.14
CA LYS A 397 -5.59 14.75 -7.32
C LYS A 397 -5.71 14.43 -5.83
N ALA A 398 -6.93 14.25 -5.33
CA ALA A 398 -7.17 13.87 -3.94
C ALA A 398 -6.53 12.51 -3.62
N LEU A 399 -6.70 11.50 -4.47
CA LEU A 399 -6.10 10.18 -4.28
C LEU A 399 -4.57 10.21 -4.45
N LYS A 400 -4.02 11.04 -5.34
CA LYS A 400 -2.57 11.29 -5.44
C LYS A 400 -2.00 11.86 -4.14
N ILE A 401 -2.67 12.84 -3.52
CA ILE A 401 -2.28 13.36 -2.20
C ILE A 401 -2.28 12.23 -1.17
N LEU A 402 -3.39 11.48 -1.06
CA LEU A 402 -3.52 10.37 -0.12
C LEU A 402 -2.45 9.30 -0.30
N SER A 403 -1.95 9.08 -1.52
CA SER A 403 -0.88 8.12 -1.80
C SER A 403 0.45 8.49 -1.15
N LYS A 404 0.67 9.76 -0.79
CA LYS A 404 1.89 10.23 -0.11
C LYS A 404 1.90 9.96 1.40
N PHE A 405 0.77 9.54 1.96
CA PHE A 405 0.62 9.29 3.39
C PHE A 405 0.45 7.79 3.67
N ASN A 406 1.04 7.32 4.78
CA ASN A 406 0.73 5.99 5.31
C ASN A 406 -0.73 5.91 5.74
N PHE A 407 -1.19 6.96 6.41
CA PHE A 407 -2.56 7.26 6.77
C PHE A 407 -2.61 8.77 7.07
N ILE A 408 -3.78 9.40 6.96
CA ILE A 408 -3.97 10.83 7.22
C ILE A 408 -5.34 11.07 7.86
N ASN A 409 -5.45 12.08 8.71
CA ASN A 409 -6.74 12.52 9.24
C ASN A 409 -7.44 13.48 8.25
N LEU A 410 -8.77 13.65 8.39
CA LEU A 410 -9.55 14.49 7.48
C LEU A 410 -9.22 15.99 7.57
N GLU A 411 -8.79 16.46 8.75
CA GLU A 411 -8.44 17.87 8.97
C GLU A 411 -7.20 18.26 8.17
N SER A 412 -6.13 17.47 8.29
CA SER A 412 -4.88 17.64 7.55
C SER A 412 -5.11 17.52 6.05
N LEU A 413 -5.93 16.56 5.61
CA LEU A 413 -6.31 16.45 4.20
C LEU A 413 -7.05 17.70 3.70
N SER A 414 -7.98 18.23 4.49
CA SER A 414 -8.71 19.44 4.14
C SER A 414 -7.79 20.65 4.02
N LYS A 415 -6.82 20.81 4.95
CA LYS A 415 -5.79 21.86 4.87
C LYS A 415 -4.95 21.73 3.59
N ILE A 416 -4.56 20.51 3.22
CA ILE A 416 -3.80 20.27 1.98
C ILE A 416 -4.65 20.60 0.74
N PHE A 417 -5.94 20.25 0.72
CA PHE A 417 -6.84 20.62 -0.39
C PHE A 417 -6.98 22.14 -0.53
N GLU A 418 -7.09 22.86 0.58
CA GLU A 418 -7.12 24.32 0.59
C GLU A 418 -5.82 24.90 -0.01
N TYR A 419 -4.66 24.41 0.43
CA TYR A 419 -3.37 24.84 -0.12
C TYR A 419 -3.20 24.49 -1.59
N ALA A 420 -3.75 23.36 -2.00
CA ALA A 420 -3.78 22.92 -3.38
C ALA A 420 -4.88 23.60 -4.21
N SER A 421 -5.74 24.45 -3.62
CA SER A 421 -6.91 25.04 -4.31
C SER A 421 -7.81 23.99 -5.00
N ILE A 422 -7.92 22.81 -4.40
CA ILE A 422 -8.85 21.75 -4.82
C ILE A 422 -10.20 22.04 -4.14
N ALA A 423 -11.31 21.82 -4.86
CA ALA A 423 -12.63 21.93 -4.25
C ALA A 423 -12.72 21.03 -3.00
N PRO A 424 -13.48 21.41 -1.95
CA PRO A 424 -13.58 20.59 -0.74
C PRO A 424 -14.19 19.21 -1.08
N LYS A 425 -13.32 18.21 -1.16
CA LYS A 425 -13.63 16.82 -1.54
C LYS A 425 -13.86 15.90 -0.33
N ILE A 426 -14.05 16.45 0.86
CA ILE A 426 -14.21 15.66 2.10
C ILE A 426 -15.45 14.77 2.04
N SER A 427 -16.56 15.24 1.45
CA SER A 427 -17.77 14.43 1.24
C SER A 427 -17.56 13.25 0.28
N ASP A 428 -16.58 13.35 -0.63
CA ASP A 428 -16.23 12.29 -1.58
C ASP A 428 -15.35 11.18 -0.95
N ILE A 429 -14.86 11.36 0.28
CA ILE A 429 -14.13 10.29 0.99
C ILE A 429 -15.02 9.06 1.21
N GLU A 430 -16.30 9.26 1.54
CA GLU A 430 -17.24 8.15 1.65
C GLU A 430 -17.44 7.43 0.31
N LYS A 431 -17.47 8.17 -0.80
CA LYS A 431 -17.48 7.61 -2.16
C LYS A 431 -16.25 6.71 -2.34
N TYR A 432 -15.04 7.17 -1.98
CA TYR A 432 -13.82 6.37 -2.13
C TYR A 432 -13.79 5.14 -1.22
N ILE A 433 -14.33 5.24 0.00
CA ILE A 433 -14.46 4.10 0.92
C ILE A 433 -15.44 3.07 0.36
N ARG A 434 -16.61 3.51 -0.15
CA ARG A 434 -17.60 2.61 -0.78
C ARG A 434 -17.02 1.87 -1.97
N HIS A 435 -16.22 2.56 -2.79
CA HIS A 435 -15.56 1.96 -3.94
C HIS A 435 -14.36 1.09 -3.55
N GLY A 436 -14.04 0.97 -2.26
CA GLY A 436 -12.94 0.16 -1.75
C GLY A 436 -11.55 0.77 -1.94
N MET A 437 -11.44 2.02 -2.40
CA MET A 437 -10.15 2.71 -2.62
C MET A 437 -9.46 3.10 -1.32
N VAL A 438 -10.25 3.45 -0.30
CA VAL A 438 -9.79 4.01 0.97
C VAL A 438 -10.31 3.16 2.13
N ASN A 439 -9.46 2.90 3.10
CA ASN A 439 -9.79 2.23 4.35
C ASN A 439 -9.76 3.22 5.52
N LYS A 440 -10.66 3.05 6.50
CA LYS A 440 -10.55 3.70 7.81
C LYS A 440 -9.60 2.93 8.72
N ILE A 441 -8.72 3.65 9.41
CA ILE A 441 -7.67 3.19 10.32
C ILE A 441 -7.74 4.04 11.60
N GLY A 442 -7.15 3.55 12.70
CA GLY A 442 -7.03 4.27 13.94
C GLY A 442 -7.92 3.70 15.04
N VAL A 443 -7.89 4.37 16.17
CA VAL A 443 -8.62 4.00 17.39
C VAL A 443 -10.12 3.98 17.18
N ASP A 444 -10.59 4.92 16.37
CA ASP A 444 -12.00 5.28 16.17
C ASP A 444 -12.37 5.37 14.67
N GLY A 445 -11.38 5.23 13.77
CA GLY A 445 -11.55 5.41 12.32
C GLY A 445 -11.22 6.83 11.84
N GLU A 446 -10.47 7.56 12.65
CA GLU A 446 -10.08 8.96 12.51
C GLU A 446 -9.09 9.18 11.37
N TYR A 447 -8.39 8.11 10.99
CA TYR A 447 -7.46 8.09 9.89
C TYR A 447 -8.04 7.38 8.69
N ILE A 448 -7.64 7.85 7.52
CA ILE A 448 -7.89 7.18 6.26
C ILE A 448 -6.57 6.83 5.58
N ALA A 449 -6.54 5.70 4.90
CA ALA A 449 -5.42 5.29 4.08
C ALA A 449 -5.92 4.70 2.78
N LEU A 450 -5.17 4.91 1.69
CA LEU A 450 -5.41 4.15 0.48
C LEU A 450 -5.21 2.66 0.74
N ASN A 451 -6.07 1.85 0.12
CA ASN A 451 -5.77 0.45 -0.01
C ASN A 451 -4.44 0.28 -0.78
N LEU A 452 -3.75 -0.85 -0.58
CA LEU A 452 -2.43 -1.08 -1.15
C LEU A 452 -2.42 -1.01 -2.69
N ALA A 453 -3.47 -1.48 -3.35
CA ALA A 453 -3.56 -1.47 -4.80
C ALA A 453 -3.67 -0.03 -5.35
N ALA A 454 -4.50 0.81 -4.72
CA ALA A 454 -4.73 2.20 -5.05
C ALA A 454 -3.46 3.02 -4.78
N ARG A 455 -2.83 2.83 -3.61
CA ARG A 455 -1.55 3.47 -3.29
C ARG A 455 -0.51 3.16 -4.36
N ASN A 456 -0.28 1.88 -4.66
CA ASN A 456 0.69 1.47 -5.67
C ASN A 456 0.35 2.03 -7.07
N PHE A 457 -0.92 2.15 -7.43
CA PHE A 457 -1.34 2.73 -8.70
C PHE A 457 -0.97 4.22 -8.79
N TYR A 458 -1.33 5.01 -7.78
CA TYR A 458 -1.07 6.46 -7.77
C TYR A 458 0.41 6.79 -7.54
N GLU A 459 1.14 6.00 -6.73
CA GLU A 459 2.59 6.19 -6.53
C GLU A 459 3.41 5.95 -7.80
N ARG A 460 2.95 5.06 -8.70
CA ARG A 460 3.61 4.79 -9.98
C ARG A 460 3.45 5.93 -11.00
N GLN A 461 2.55 6.87 -10.77
CA GLN A 461 2.38 8.01 -11.67
C GLN A 461 3.56 8.98 -11.47
N ILE A 462 4.35 9.14 -12.53
CA ILE A 462 5.74 9.63 -12.49
C ILE A 462 5.88 11.04 -11.90
N HIS A 463 4.86 11.89 -11.99
CA HIS A 463 4.93 13.28 -11.54
C HIS A 463 3.71 13.70 -10.71
N LEU A 464 4.01 14.24 -9.53
CA LEU A 464 3.06 15.04 -8.77
C LEU A 464 3.01 16.43 -9.42
N GLU A 465 1.82 16.97 -9.67
CA GLU A 465 1.71 18.30 -10.28
C GLU A 465 2.40 19.36 -9.38
N PRO A 466 3.04 20.40 -9.95
CA PRO A 466 3.72 21.44 -9.17
C PRO A 466 2.81 22.09 -8.11
N GLN A 467 1.52 22.21 -8.43
CA GLN A 467 0.48 22.69 -7.52
C GLN A 467 0.37 21.83 -6.26
N LEU A 468 0.30 20.50 -6.41
CA LEU A 468 0.20 19.57 -5.27
C LEU A 468 1.51 19.52 -4.49
N SER A 469 2.66 19.56 -5.17
CA SER A 469 3.97 19.57 -4.51
C SER A 469 4.12 20.82 -3.63
N SER A 470 3.73 21.99 -4.15
CA SER A 470 3.74 23.25 -3.40
C SER A 470 2.81 23.20 -2.18
N ALA A 471 1.63 22.58 -2.33
CA ALA A 471 0.69 22.42 -1.23
C ALA A 471 1.25 21.54 -0.10
N LEU A 472 1.89 20.42 -0.44
CA LEU A 472 2.56 19.54 0.53
C LEU A 472 3.73 20.25 1.20
N ASP A 473 4.57 20.96 0.45
CA ASP A 473 5.69 21.74 0.99
C ASP A 473 5.20 22.83 1.96
N LYS A 474 4.07 23.47 1.65
CA LYS A 474 3.43 24.46 2.54
C LYS A 474 2.91 23.79 3.81
N PHE A 475 2.23 22.65 3.69
CA PHE A 475 1.74 21.87 4.82
C PHE A 475 2.86 21.45 5.78
N VAL A 476 3.97 20.94 5.26
CA VAL A 476 5.14 20.56 6.08
C VAL A 476 5.74 21.77 6.81
N ARG A 477 5.75 22.97 6.20
CA ARG A 477 6.28 24.19 6.83
C ARG A 477 5.39 24.74 7.92
N THR A 478 4.08 24.45 7.90
CA THR A 478 3.12 24.93 8.91
C THR A 478 3.07 24.07 10.16
N ILE A 479 3.64 22.87 10.12
CA ILE A 479 3.63 21.95 11.26
C ILE A 479 4.87 22.18 12.13
N GLU A 480 4.62 22.42 13.42
CA GLU A 480 5.67 22.47 14.43
C GLU A 480 5.94 21.07 14.97
N ILE A 481 7.11 20.51 14.64
CA ILE A 481 7.51 19.14 15.03
C ILE A 481 7.49 18.92 16.56
N ASN A 482 7.71 19.98 17.34
CA ASN A 482 7.80 19.90 18.80
C ASN A 482 6.45 20.13 19.51
N ASP A 483 5.36 20.32 18.76
CA ASP A 483 4.02 20.40 19.36
C ASP A 483 3.65 19.05 20.01
N SER A 484 3.30 19.09 21.30
CA SER A 484 2.88 17.92 22.07
C SER A 484 1.51 17.38 21.63
N ASN A 485 0.70 18.18 20.95
CA ASN A 485 -0.60 17.79 20.40
C ASN A 485 -0.53 17.40 18.92
N LEU A 486 0.68 17.27 18.36
CA LEU A 486 0.84 16.90 16.97
C LEU A 486 0.23 15.52 16.70
N ASP A 487 -0.62 15.43 15.68
CA ASP A 487 -1.23 14.18 15.28
C ASP A 487 -0.18 13.21 14.69
N LEU A 488 -0.26 11.93 15.06
CA LEU A 488 0.72 10.91 14.66
C LEU A 488 0.90 10.82 13.14
N ALA A 489 -0.18 10.99 12.36
CA ALA A 489 -0.10 10.94 10.91
C ALA A 489 0.76 12.09 10.35
N ASP A 490 0.56 13.28 10.91
CA ASP A 490 1.26 14.50 10.52
C ASP A 490 2.73 14.45 10.94
N GLU A 491 3.01 13.96 12.16
CA GLU A 491 4.37 13.73 12.65
C GLU A 491 5.13 12.81 11.68
N ILE A 492 4.61 11.62 11.38
CA ILE A 492 5.24 10.66 10.49
C ILE A 492 5.56 11.30 9.13
N PHE A 493 4.60 12.01 8.55
CA PHE A 493 4.76 12.63 7.23
C PHE A 493 5.83 13.73 7.25
N VAL A 494 5.78 14.65 8.23
CA VAL A 494 6.72 15.76 8.34
C VAL A 494 8.14 15.27 8.62
N MET A 495 8.30 14.22 9.43
CA MET A 495 9.60 13.60 9.67
C MET A 495 10.19 13.02 8.38
N GLN A 496 9.40 12.26 7.61
CA GLN A 496 9.83 11.68 6.34
C GLN A 496 10.23 12.76 5.33
N GLU A 497 9.40 13.80 5.19
CA GLU A 497 9.68 14.92 4.28
C GLU A 497 10.91 15.74 4.72
N SER A 498 11.11 15.92 6.03
CA SER A 498 12.29 16.59 6.58
C SER A 498 13.56 15.81 6.27
N LEU A 499 13.55 14.48 6.45
CA LEU A 499 14.65 13.60 6.06
C LEU A 499 14.90 13.64 4.55
N ARG A 500 13.84 13.61 3.73
CA ARG A 500 13.92 13.69 2.26
C ARG A 500 14.59 14.98 1.78
N LEU A 501 14.32 16.09 2.47
CA LEU A 501 14.89 17.41 2.20
C LEU A 501 16.27 17.62 2.85
N GLY A 502 16.78 16.65 3.62
CA GLY A 502 18.06 16.74 4.32
C GLY A 502 18.07 17.76 5.46
N LYS A 503 16.90 18.06 6.04
CA LYS A 503 16.80 18.90 7.24
C LYS A 503 17.21 18.11 8.48
N GLN A 504 17.66 18.82 9.51
CA GLN A 504 17.89 18.20 10.82
C GLN A 504 16.55 17.85 11.47
N VAL A 505 16.50 16.67 12.08
CA VAL A 505 15.35 16.13 12.80
C VAL A 505 15.82 15.74 14.20
N PRO A 506 15.04 16.00 15.27
CA PRO A 506 15.41 15.58 16.63
C PRO A 506 15.59 14.05 16.71
N ILE A 507 16.75 13.60 17.22
CA ILE A 507 17.10 12.17 17.29
C ILE A 507 16.09 11.38 18.11
N GLU A 508 15.63 11.95 19.21
CA GLU A 508 14.62 11.39 20.12
C GLU A 508 13.27 11.08 19.45
N LYS A 509 12.95 11.69 18.30
CA LYS A 509 11.71 11.44 17.56
C LYS A 509 11.89 10.53 16.34
N LEU A 510 13.12 10.10 16.05
CA LEU A 510 13.43 9.34 14.84
C LEU A 510 13.09 7.85 15.01
N LEU A 511 12.38 7.32 14.01
CA LEU A 511 12.14 5.89 13.88
C LEU A 511 12.96 5.30 12.72
N PRO A 512 13.46 4.05 12.86
CA PRO A 512 14.13 3.35 11.76
C PRO A 512 13.28 3.25 10.48
N SER A 513 11.96 3.09 10.64
CA SER A 513 11.02 3.02 9.52
C SER A 513 10.94 4.32 8.72
N TYR A 514 11.16 5.49 9.36
CA TYR A 514 11.20 6.78 8.66
C TYR A 514 12.39 6.84 7.70
N TYR A 515 13.56 6.38 8.14
CA TYR A 515 14.74 6.27 7.28
C TYR A 515 14.50 5.32 6.13
N LEU A 516 14.02 4.10 6.41
CA LEU A 516 13.83 3.08 5.37
C LEU A 516 12.85 3.55 4.29
N LYS A 517 11.69 4.12 4.69
CA LYS A 517 10.70 4.65 3.75
C LYS A 517 11.24 5.82 2.93
N THR A 518 11.94 6.76 3.57
CA THR A 518 12.58 7.87 2.87
C THR A 518 13.68 7.41 1.91
N MET A 519 14.50 6.44 2.32
CA MET A 519 15.54 5.84 1.49
C MET A 519 14.97 5.17 0.25
N LYS A 520 13.87 4.42 0.39
CA LYS A 520 13.17 3.79 -0.74
C LYS A 520 12.69 4.84 -1.75
N ASN A 521 12.03 5.89 -1.27
CA ASN A 521 11.56 6.99 -2.13
C ASN A 521 12.71 7.68 -2.86
N LEU A 522 13.80 8.01 -2.15
CA LEU A 522 14.99 8.62 -2.74
C LEU A 522 15.70 7.68 -3.75
N TYR A 523 15.69 6.37 -3.50
CA TYR A 523 16.23 5.38 -4.41
C TYR A 523 15.41 5.30 -5.70
N ASP A 524 14.09 5.31 -5.62
CA ASP A 524 13.21 5.30 -6.78
C ASP A 524 13.38 6.59 -7.61
N ASP A 525 13.57 7.74 -6.94
CA ASP A 525 13.94 9.04 -7.52
C ASP A 525 15.37 9.12 -8.09
N ARG A 526 16.16 8.04 -8.00
CA ARG A 526 17.59 7.97 -8.38
C ARG A 526 18.50 8.95 -7.62
N LYS A 527 18.08 9.45 -6.46
CA LYS A 527 18.88 10.29 -5.56
C LYS A 527 19.81 9.44 -4.67
N ASN A 528 20.61 8.58 -5.31
CA ASN A 528 21.41 7.54 -4.63
C ASN A 528 22.38 8.10 -3.57
N SER A 529 22.95 9.29 -3.78
CA SER A 529 23.85 9.92 -2.79
C SER A 529 23.13 10.33 -1.50
N ALA A 530 21.85 10.71 -1.57
CA ALA A 530 21.05 11.01 -0.39
C ALA A 530 20.70 9.72 0.38
N VAL A 531 20.41 8.62 -0.34
CA VAL A 531 20.20 7.30 0.26
C VAL A 531 21.42 6.86 1.07
N ILE A 532 22.63 7.02 0.51
CA ILE A 532 23.88 6.64 1.20
C ILE A 532 24.04 7.44 2.50
N LYS A 533 23.83 8.76 2.47
CA LYS A 533 23.90 9.60 3.69
C LYS A 533 22.92 9.16 4.77
N LEU A 534 21.67 8.88 4.39
CA LEU A 534 20.66 8.43 5.35
C LEU A 534 21.00 7.05 5.93
N ALA A 535 21.49 6.13 5.09
CA ALA A 535 21.92 4.82 5.52
C ALA A 535 23.11 4.89 6.50
N ASP A 536 24.10 5.73 6.20
CA ASP A 536 25.26 5.92 7.06
C ASP A 536 24.82 6.41 8.45
N ASN A 537 23.94 7.42 8.50
CA ASN A 537 23.43 7.97 9.76
C ASN A 537 22.67 6.93 10.60
N VAL A 538 21.74 6.17 10.00
CA VAL A 538 20.90 5.23 10.77
C VAL A 538 21.66 3.96 11.17
N LEU A 539 22.68 3.57 10.39
CA LEU A 539 23.51 2.40 10.70
C LEU A 539 24.54 2.66 11.80
N GLU A 540 24.77 3.91 12.22
CA GLU A 540 25.51 4.21 13.46
C GLU A 540 24.87 3.52 14.68
N SER A 541 23.54 3.42 14.70
CA SER A 541 22.75 2.73 15.73
C SER A 541 22.36 1.30 15.35
N SER A 542 23.14 0.61 14.50
CA SER A 542 22.72 -0.68 13.92
C SER A 542 22.45 -1.83 14.92
N ASP A 543 23.01 -1.74 16.13
CA ASP A 543 22.85 -2.76 17.18
C ASP A 543 21.47 -2.73 17.84
N VAL A 544 20.79 -1.57 17.81
CA VAL A 544 19.44 -1.40 18.39
C VAL A 544 18.31 -1.61 17.39
N LEU A 545 18.65 -1.79 16.11
CA LEU A 545 17.68 -1.99 15.04
C LEU A 545 17.18 -3.43 14.99
N ASP A 546 15.91 -3.60 14.64
CA ASP A 546 15.41 -4.88 14.17
C ASP A 546 16.25 -5.39 12.99
N SER A 547 16.54 -6.70 13.01
CA SER A 547 17.41 -7.34 12.03
C SER A 547 16.93 -7.18 10.59
N TYR A 548 15.62 -7.27 10.36
CA TYR A 548 15.04 -7.15 9.03
C TYR A 548 15.14 -5.71 8.52
N ILE A 549 14.81 -4.71 9.35
CA ILE A 549 14.96 -3.29 8.97
C ILE A 549 16.42 -2.95 8.67
N ARG A 550 17.35 -3.42 9.51
CA ARG A 550 18.79 -3.24 9.28
C ARG A 550 19.24 -3.82 7.94
N ASP A 551 18.79 -5.03 7.61
CA ASP A 551 19.15 -5.70 6.36
C ASP A 551 18.56 -4.98 5.15
N GLU A 552 17.33 -4.46 5.24
CA GLU A 552 16.71 -3.66 4.17
C GLU A 552 17.42 -2.31 3.97
N ILE A 553 17.79 -1.62 5.06
CA ILE A 553 18.61 -0.40 4.98
C ILE A 553 19.94 -0.70 4.27
N ARG A 554 20.63 -1.78 4.66
CA ARG A 554 21.88 -2.21 4.00
C ARG A 554 21.65 -2.58 2.53
N PHE A 555 20.52 -3.20 2.20
CA PHE A 555 20.17 -3.52 0.81
C PHE A 555 20.04 -2.27 -0.05
N PHE A 556 19.36 -1.21 0.44
CA PHE A 556 19.24 0.07 -0.27
C PHE A 556 20.56 0.84 -0.34
N LEU A 557 21.39 0.78 0.71
CA LEU A 557 22.76 1.31 0.70
C LEU A 557 23.59 0.65 -0.40
N CYS A 558 23.66 -0.69 -0.39
CA CYS A 558 24.42 -1.46 -1.37
C CYS A 558 23.90 -1.23 -2.80
N SER A 559 22.58 -1.19 -2.99
CA SER A 559 21.96 -0.91 -4.28
C SER A 559 22.31 0.50 -4.80
N SER A 560 22.37 1.49 -3.91
CA SER A 560 22.75 2.87 -4.23
C SER A 560 24.24 2.97 -4.58
N LEU A 561 25.12 2.33 -3.80
CA LEU A 561 26.55 2.24 -4.10
C LEU A 561 26.79 1.55 -5.44
N ALA A 562 26.05 0.49 -5.74
CA ALA A 562 26.13 -0.20 -7.02
C ALA A 562 25.74 0.68 -8.21
N ARG A 563 24.67 1.47 -8.11
CA ARG A 563 24.29 2.44 -9.15
C ARG A 563 25.35 3.52 -9.37
N LEU A 564 26.04 3.94 -8.30
CA LEU A 564 27.15 4.89 -8.37
C LEU A 564 28.49 4.25 -8.73
N LYS A 565 28.54 2.91 -8.89
CA LYS A 565 29.75 2.13 -9.18
C LYS A 565 30.84 2.32 -8.12
N ASP A 566 30.43 2.58 -6.88
CA ASP A 566 31.33 2.82 -5.75
C ASP A 566 31.93 1.49 -5.25
N GLU A 567 33.25 1.46 -5.07
CA GLU A 567 33.99 0.30 -4.57
C GLU A 567 33.68 -0.05 -3.11
N ARG A 568 33.20 0.93 -2.31
CA ARG A 568 32.70 0.70 -0.94
C ARG A 568 31.64 -0.41 -0.89
N PHE A 569 30.89 -0.60 -1.97
CA PHE A 569 29.94 -1.71 -2.14
C PHE A 569 30.52 -3.06 -1.71
N LYS A 570 31.77 -3.38 -2.11
CA LYS A 570 32.37 -4.70 -1.88
C LYS A 570 32.58 -5.01 -0.41
N ASN A 571 32.69 -3.97 0.43
CA ASN A 571 32.82 -4.10 1.88
C ASN A 571 31.44 -4.19 2.54
N GLU A 572 30.52 -3.27 2.19
CA GLU A 572 29.18 -3.22 2.81
C GLU A 572 28.35 -4.49 2.56
N VAL A 573 28.44 -5.04 1.34
CA VAL A 573 27.66 -6.23 0.96
C VAL A 573 28.04 -7.48 1.75
N GLN A 574 29.21 -7.52 2.41
CA GLN A 574 29.62 -8.65 3.25
C GLN A 574 28.72 -8.84 4.47
N SER A 575 28.01 -7.78 4.88
CA SER A 575 27.05 -7.84 5.99
C SER A 575 25.68 -8.40 5.58
N ILE A 576 25.49 -8.72 4.29
CA ILE A 576 24.25 -9.30 3.76
C ILE A 576 24.50 -10.77 3.43
N SER A 577 23.56 -11.63 3.81
CA SER A 577 23.65 -13.08 3.62
C SER A 577 22.62 -13.63 2.63
N GLY A 578 22.77 -14.91 2.27
CA GLY A 578 21.86 -15.64 1.40
C GLY A 578 21.71 -15.05 -0.01
N TYR A 579 20.58 -15.32 -0.64
CA TYR A 579 20.34 -14.98 -2.04
C TYR A 579 20.39 -13.47 -2.32
N LYS A 580 20.08 -12.62 -1.32
CA LYS A 580 20.18 -11.15 -1.45
C LYS A 580 21.62 -10.69 -1.69
N HIS A 581 22.61 -11.36 -1.10
CA HIS A 581 24.02 -11.09 -1.32
C HIS A 581 24.42 -11.32 -2.79
N ASN A 582 24.05 -12.49 -3.33
CA ASN A 582 24.30 -12.82 -4.74
C ASN A 582 23.55 -11.86 -5.69
N PHE A 583 22.33 -11.48 -5.35
CA PHE A 583 21.56 -10.51 -6.13
C PHE A 583 22.25 -9.14 -6.21
N LEU A 584 22.71 -8.60 -5.08
CA LEU A 584 23.40 -7.31 -5.03
C LEU A 584 24.71 -7.35 -5.80
N PHE A 585 25.48 -8.43 -5.71
CA PHE A 585 26.68 -8.61 -6.54
C PHE A 585 26.34 -8.67 -8.04
N GLY A 586 25.32 -9.43 -8.41
CA GLY A 586 24.83 -9.46 -9.79
C GLY A 586 24.44 -8.08 -10.30
N PHE A 587 23.74 -7.31 -9.46
CA PHE A 587 23.36 -5.93 -9.77
C PHE A 587 24.56 -5.01 -9.90
N TYR A 588 25.54 -5.07 -8.99
CA TYR A 588 26.79 -4.30 -9.06
C TYR A 588 27.58 -4.62 -10.34
N TYR A 589 27.80 -5.89 -10.64
CA TYR A 589 28.53 -6.32 -11.85
C TYR A 589 27.83 -5.87 -13.13
N ARG A 590 26.49 -5.87 -13.14
CA ARG A 590 25.71 -5.29 -14.23
C ARG A 590 25.99 -3.78 -14.40
N GLN A 591 26.04 -3.00 -13.31
CA GLN A 591 26.31 -1.56 -13.39
C GLN A 591 27.72 -1.23 -13.90
N ILE A 592 28.72 -2.04 -13.54
CA ILE A 592 30.10 -1.86 -14.03
C ILE A 592 30.38 -2.55 -15.38
N GLY A 593 29.35 -3.12 -16.03
CA GLY A 593 29.44 -3.70 -17.37
C GLY A 593 29.99 -5.13 -17.46
N ARG A 594 30.18 -5.82 -16.33
CA ARG A 594 30.61 -7.24 -16.31
C ARG A 594 29.40 -8.17 -16.42
N ILE A 595 28.82 -8.25 -17.61
CA ILE A 595 27.54 -8.95 -17.85
C ILE A 595 27.61 -10.44 -17.51
N ASP A 596 28.67 -11.15 -17.93
CA ASP A 596 28.78 -12.60 -17.71
C ASP A 596 28.81 -12.95 -16.22
N VAL A 597 29.56 -12.17 -15.43
CA VAL A 597 29.62 -12.32 -13.97
C VAL A 597 28.28 -11.99 -13.32
N ALA A 598 27.57 -10.98 -13.84
CA ALA A 598 26.23 -10.65 -13.36
C ALA A 598 25.24 -11.79 -13.58
N ILE A 599 25.28 -12.42 -14.77
CA ILE A 599 24.44 -13.59 -15.10
C ILE A 599 24.73 -14.76 -14.15
N ASP A 600 26.01 -15.11 -13.93
CA ASP A 600 26.40 -16.16 -12.98
C ASP A 600 25.82 -15.89 -11.58
N ARG A 601 25.97 -14.65 -11.09
CA ARG A 601 25.43 -14.27 -9.78
C ARG A 601 23.91 -14.37 -9.71
N PHE A 602 23.18 -13.90 -10.72
CA PHE A 602 21.73 -14.02 -10.72
C PHE A 602 21.22 -15.46 -10.86
N ASN A 603 21.94 -16.33 -11.58
CA ASN A 603 21.60 -17.75 -11.62
C ASN A 603 21.74 -18.40 -10.22
N LYS A 604 22.80 -18.07 -9.47
CA LYS A 604 22.96 -18.50 -8.06
C LYS A 604 21.81 -18.04 -7.16
N VAL A 605 21.28 -16.83 -7.39
CA VAL A 605 20.06 -16.37 -6.69
C VAL A 605 18.89 -17.31 -6.95
N LEU A 606 18.70 -17.77 -8.18
CA LEU A 606 17.60 -18.68 -8.54
C LEU A 606 17.85 -20.14 -8.13
N GLU A 607 19.11 -20.54 -7.92
CA GLU A 607 19.44 -21.83 -7.30
C GLU A 607 18.99 -21.86 -5.84
N GLU A 608 19.21 -20.78 -5.09
CA GLU A 608 18.79 -20.62 -3.69
C GLU A 608 17.29 -20.29 -3.55
N ASN A 609 16.76 -19.41 -4.40
CA ASN A 609 15.35 -18.98 -4.41
C ASN A 609 14.81 -18.91 -5.84
N ARG A 610 14.27 -20.04 -6.31
CA ARG A 610 13.73 -20.21 -7.68
C ARG A 610 12.62 -19.21 -8.04
N THR A 611 11.91 -18.71 -7.05
CA THR A 611 10.76 -17.80 -7.22
C THR A 611 11.14 -16.32 -7.14
N TYR A 612 12.42 -15.99 -6.95
CA TYR A 612 12.84 -14.60 -6.79
C TYR A 612 12.71 -13.79 -8.08
N SER A 613 11.59 -13.08 -8.21
CA SER A 613 11.16 -12.39 -9.43
C SER A 613 12.14 -11.31 -9.90
N GLN A 614 12.81 -10.61 -8.98
CA GLN A 614 13.77 -9.57 -9.34
C GLN A 614 14.97 -10.14 -10.11
N ALA A 615 15.54 -11.27 -9.67
CA ALA A 615 16.64 -11.92 -10.38
C ALA A 615 16.21 -12.44 -11.76
N LYS A 616 15.03 -13.05 -11.87
CA LYS A 616 14.44 -13.45 -13.17
C LYS A 616 14.33 -12.24 -14.11
N ARG A 617 13.84 -11.11 -13.62
CA ARG A 617 13.71 -9.87 -14.42
C ARG A 617 15.07 -9.38 -14.90
N GLU A 618 16.07 -9.32 -14.03
CA GLU A 618 17.42 -8.88 -14.39
C GLU A 618 18.07 -9.85 -15.40
N LEU A 619 17.90 -11.17 -15.24
CA LEU A 619 18.38 -12.17 -16.20
C LEU A 619 17.75 -12.00 -17.58
N VAL A 620 16.44 -11.82 -17.68
CA VAL A 620 15.77 -11.58 -18.96
C VAL A 620 16.35 -10.35 -19.66
N LEU A 621 16.56 -9.26 -18.93
CA LEU A 621 17.16 -8.04 -19.48
C LEU A 621 18.59 -8.28 -19.97
N LEU A 622 19.40 -9.03 -19.21
CA LEU A 622 20.77 -9.34 -19.58
C LEU A 622 20.86 -10.30 -20.77
N TYR A 623 20.07 -11.38 -20.79
CA TYR A 623 20.00 -12.32 -21.91
C TYR A 623 19.55 -11.63 -23.21
N ASN A 624 18.51 -10.78 -23.14
CA ASN A 624 18.10 -9.96 -24.29
C ASN A 624 19.21 -9.01 -24.76
N LYS A 625 20.01 -8.46 -23.83
CA LYS A 625 21.13 -7.55 -24.15
C LYS A 625 22.29 -8.27 -24.85
N ILE A 626 22.59 -9.52 -24.49
CA ILE A 626 23.67 -10.29 -25.12
C ILE A 626 23.22 -11.15 -26.32
N GLY A 627 21.94 -11.08 -26.68
CA GLY A 627 21.37 -11.80 -27.83
C GLY A 627 20.99 -13.25 -27.56
N GLU A 628 20.99 -13.68 -26.30
CA GLU A 628 20.63 -15.05 -25.87
C GLU A 628 19.11 -15.18 -25.71
N TYR A 629 18.36 -14.92 -26.78
CA TYR A 629 16.89 -14.85 -26.75
C TYR A 629 16.23 -16.18 -26.36
N ASP A 630 16.86 -17.32 -26.66
CA ASP A 630 16.39 -18.63 -26.25
C ASP A 630 16.25 -18.77 -24.73
N LYS A 631 17.25 -18.27 -24.00
CA LYS A 631 17.28 -18.30 -22.52
C LYS A 631 16.29 -17.28 -21.93
N ALA A 632 16.09 -16.15 -22.62
CA ALA A 632 15.18 -15.10 -22.18
C ALA A 632 13.70 -15.49 -22.37
N TYR A 633 13.35 -16.18 -23.47
CA TYR A 633 11.98 -16.33 -23.94
C TYR A 633 10.98 -16.85 -22.90
N LEU A 634 11.24 -18.01 -22.28
CA LEU A 634 10.32 -18.60 -21.30
C LEU A 634 10.22 -17.76 -20.02
N MET A 635 11.34 -17.21 -19.54
CA MET A 635 11.35 -16.33 -18.37
C MET A 635 10.63 -15.00 -18.64
N ALA A 636 10.76 -14.47 -19.86
CA ALA A 636 10.08 -13.24 -20.27
C ALA A 636 8.57 -13.46 -20.39
N LYS A 637 8.15 -14.62 -20.94
CA LYS A 637 6.75 -15.04 -20.97
C LYS A 637 6.16 -15.15 -19.56
N ASP A 638 6.83 -15.85 -18.65
CA ASP A 638 6.43 -15.99 -17.24
C ASP A 638 6.28 -14.61 -16.58
N ASN A 639 7.24 -13.70 -16.76
CA ASN A 639 7.16 -12.35 -16.22
C ASN A 639 5.97 -11.54 -16.77
N TYR A 640 5.67 -11.66 -18.07
CA TYR A 640 4.52 -10.99 -18.70
C TYR A 640 3.19 -11.59 -18.23
N GLU A 641 3.06 -12.92 -18.20
CA GLU A 641 1.82 -13.59 -17.79
C GLU A 641 1.45 -13.29 -16.34
N ASN A 642 2.44 -13.16 -15.46
CA ASN A 642 2.23 -12.78 -14.05
C ASN A 642 1.91 -11.28 -13.85
N ASN A 643 2.22 -10.41 -14.80
CA ASN A 643 1.97 -8.97 -14.70
C ASN A 643 1.89 -8.31 -16.09
N ARG A 644 0.74 -8.51 -16.75
CA ARG A 644 0.51 -8.08 -18.13
C ARG A 644 0.50 -6.57 -18.32
N ASN A 645 0.33 -5.80 -17.25
CA ASN A 645 0.20 -4.34 -17.31
C ASN A 645 1.53 -3.63 -17.05
N ASN A 646 2.64 -4.37 -16.96
CA ASN A 646 3.96 -3.80 -16.79
C ASN A 646 4.64 -3.57 -18.15
N PRO A 647 4.87 -2.32 -18.57
CA PRO A 647 5.45 -2.01 -19.88
C PRO A 647 6.84 -2.61 -20.07
N TYR A 648 7.62 -2.78 -18.99
CA TYR A 648 8.95 -3.40 -19.06
C TYR A 648 8.89 -4.91 -19.31
N HIS A 649 7.88 -5.60 -18.76
CA HIS A 649 7.69 -7.04 -19.01
C HIS A 649 7.18 -7.27 -20.44
N ILE A 650 6.24 -6.45 -20.91
CA ILE A 650 5.78 -6.48 -22.31
C ILE A 650 6.98 -6.25 -23.24
N HIS A 651 7.76 -5.17 -23.04
CA HIS A 651 8.90 -4.86 -23.90
C HIS A 651 9.96 -5.97 -23.90
N ALA A 652 10.29 -6.52 -22.73
CA ALA A 652 11.25 -7.61 -22.63
C ALA A 652 10.78 -8.88 -23.34
N TYR A 653 9.50 -9.25 -23.18
CA TYR A 653 8.94 -10.42 -23.86
C TYR A 653 8.80 -10.18 -25.36
N PHE A 654 8.37 -8.99 -25.78
CA PHE A 654 8.33 -8.57 -27.18
C PHE A 654 9.69 -8.74 -27.83
N GLN A 655 10.78 -8.28 -27.19
CA GLN A 655 12.13 -8.42 -27.72
C GLN A 655 12.56 -9.89 -27.83
N SER A 656 12.28 -10.72 -26.82
CA SER A 656 12.61 -12.15 -26.87
C SER A 656 11.83 -12.89 -27.95
N VAL A 657 10.56 -12.54 -28.19
CA VAL A 657 9.73 -13.09 -29.27
C VAL A 657 10.24 -12.63 -30.63
N LEU A 658 10.48 -11.33 -30.80
CA LEU A 658 10.86 -10.71 -32.08
C LEU A 658 12.15 -11.30 -32.66
N TYR A 659 13.11 -11.67 -31.82
CA TYR A 659 14.38 -12.24 -32.27
C TYR A 659 14.49 -13.75 -32.02
N GLN A 660 13.40 -14.41 -31.65
CA GLN A 660 13.37 -15.87 -31.51
C GLN A 660 13.58 -16.55 -32.87
N ARG A 661 14.30 -17.67 -32.84
CA ARG A 661 14.59 -18.52 -34.00
C ARG A 661 13.33 -19.22 -34.50
N GLU A 662 13.20 -19.33 -35.81
CA GLU A 662 12.05 -19.95 -36.49
C GLU A 662 11.81 -21.41 -36.04
N SER A 663 12.89 -22.14 -35.69
CA SER A 663 12.80 -23.52 -35.21
C SER A 663 12.15 -23.66 -33.82
N ILE A 664 12.09 -22.57 -33.05
CA ILE A 664 11.51 -22.55 -31.70
C ILE A 664 10.13 -21.88 -31.73
N LEU A 665 10.01 -20.77 -32.45
CA LEU A 665 8.75 -20.03 -32.58
C LEU A 665 8.50 -19.67 -34.06
N PRO A 666 7.58 -20.38 -34.74
CA PRO A 666 7.24 -20.11 -36.13
C PRO A 666 6.71 -18.69 -36.34
N THR A 667 6.95 -18.12 -37.52
CA THR A 667 6.60 -16.74 -37.87
C THR A 667 5.12 -16.44 -37.68
N VAL A 668 4.21 -17.38 -37.98
CA VAL A 668 2.76 -17.20 -37.80
C VAL A 668 2.40 -16.97 -36.33
N GLU A 669 2.97 -17.78 -35.43
CA GLU A 669 2.71 -17.66 -34.01
C GLU A 669 3.40 -16.43 -33.42
N LYS A 670 4.60 -16.12 -33.91
CA LYS A 670 5.35 -14.91 -33.58
C LYS A 670 4.53 -13.65 -33.88
N LYS A 671 3.93 -13.54 -35.08
CA LYS A 671 3.03 -12.43 -35.44
C LYS A 671 1.89 -12.28 -34.43
N ARG A 672 1.16 -13.38 -34.18
CA ARG A 672 0.03 -13.42 -33.24
C ARG A 672 0.42 -12.92 -31.85
N ILE A 673 1.57 -13.37 -31.32
CA ILE A 673 2.04 -12.95 -29.99
C ILE A 673 2.43 -11.48 -30.01
N LEU A 674 3.21 -11.02 -31.00
CA LEU A 674 3.67 -9.63 -31.08
C LEU A 674 2.50 -8.65 -31.21
N GLU A 675 1.48 -8.97 -32.01
CA GLU A 675 0.26 -8.17 -32.14
C GLU A 675 -0.51 -8.09 -30.82
N SER A 676 -0.66 -9.22 -30.11
CA SER A 676 -1.26 -9.23 -28.77
C SER A 676 -0.49 -8.35 -27.79
N LEU A 677 0.85 -8.43 -27.79
CA LEU A 677 1.69 -7.62 -26.91
C LEU A 677 1.60 -6.13 -27.24
N LEU A 678 1.54 -5.75 -28.52
CA LEU A 678 1.36 -4.37 -28.94
C LEU A 678 0.01 -3.81 -28.49
N ASN A 679 -1.07 -4.59 -28.62
CA ASN A 679 -2.40 -4.20 -28.16
C ASN A 679 -2.44 -3.98 -26.64
N ASP A 680 -1.76 -4.84 -25.87
CA ASP A 680 -1.66 -4.65 -24.42
C ASP A 680 -0.78 -3.45 -24.06
N PHE A 681 0.30 -3.22 -24.81
CA PHE A 681 1.17 -2.06 -24.61
C PHE A 681 0.42 -0.74 -24.84
N GLU A 682 -0.44 -0.68 -25.87
CA GLU A 682 -1.20 0.51 -26.25
C GLU A 682 -2.23 0.93 -25.19
N LYS A 683 -2.76 -0.02 -24.42
CA LYS A 683 -3.72 0.25 -23.34
C LYS A 683 -3.08 0.91 -22.11
N ILE A 684 -1.75 0.92 -21.98
CA ILE A 684 -1.05 1.45 -20.81
C ILE A 684 -0.90 2.97 -20.94
N ASP A 685 -1.58 3.70 -20.07
CA ASP A 685 -1.53 5.16 -20.02
C ASP A 685 -0.28 5.65 -19.26
N SER A 686 0.84 5.75 -19.98
CA SER A 686 2.09 6.32 -19.47
C SER A 686 2.97 6.84 -20.61
N PRO A 687 3.61 8.02 -20.49
CA PRO A 687 4.53 8.53 -21.52
C PRO A 687 5.68 7.55 -21.83
N SER A 688 6.22 6.88 -20.81
CA SER A 688 7.29 5.90 -21.00
C SER A 688 6.80 4.65 -21.74
N ALA A 689 5.59 4.15 -21.38
CA ALA A 689 4.98 3.02 -22.08
C ALA A 689 4.66 3.37 -23.53
N ARG A 690 4.16 4.59 -23.79
CA ARG A 690 3.88 5.10 -25.13
C ARG A 690 5.13 5.18 -26.00
N ASN A 691 6.24 5.69 -25.47
CA ASN A 691 7.52 5.70 -26.18
C ASN A 691 7.98 4.26 -26.52
N MET A 692 7.97 3.34 -25.54
CA MET A 692 8.34 1.95 -25.78
C MET A 692 7.41 1.24 -26.77
N PHE A 693 6.11 1.53 -26.75
CA PHE A 693 5.13 1.01 -27.71
C PHE A 693 5.46 1.45 -29.13
N LEU A 694 5.68 2.76 -29.37
CA LEU A 694 6.01 3.26 -30.71
C LEU A 694 7.28 2.60 -31.25
N ILE A 695 8.33 2.49 -30.42
CA ILE A 695 9.58 1.83 -30.82
C ILE A 695 9.39 0.33 -31.06
N SER A 696 8.54 -0.35 -30.29
CA SER A 696 8.21 -1.76 -30.50
C SER A 696 7.39 -1.95 -31.80
N LYS A 697 6.43 -1.06 -32.07
CA LYS A 697 5.64 -1.04 -33.31
C LYS A 697 6.52 -0.79 -34.54
N ALA A 698 7.50 0.11 -34.42
CA ALA A 698 8.50 0.35 -35.47
C ALA A 698 9.36 -0.91 -35.72
N LYS A 699 9.83 -1.58 -34.66
CA LYS A 699 10.55 -2.86 -34.78
C LYS A 699 9.71 -3.96 -35.43
N TYR A 700 8.43 -4.06 -35.08
CA TYR A 700 7.49 -5.00 -35.72
C TYR A 700 7.41 -4.75 -37.23
N ASN A 701 7.16 -3.50 -37.63
CA ASN A 701 7.06 -3.16 -39.05
C ASN A 701 8.39 -3.35 -39.81
N MET A 702 9.53 -3.16 -39.15
CA MET A 702 10.84 -3.34 -39.77
C MET A 702 11.23 -4.82 -39.95
N GLU A 703 10.99 -5.66 -38.94
CA GLU A 703 11.47 -7.05 -38.91
C GLU A 703 10.44 -8.07 -39.42
N ILE A 704 9.14 -7.75 -39.35
CA ILE A 704 8.05 -8.67 -39.66
C ILE A 704 7.31 -8.27 -40.94
N GLU A 705 6.81 -7.03 -41.01
CA GLU A 705 6.05 -6.55 -42.18
C GLU A 705 6.95 -6.02 -43.31
N MET A 706 8.22 -5.73 -43.00
CA MET A 706 9.19 -5.11 -43.91
C MET A 706 8.68 -3.79 -44.55
N ASN A 707 7.87 -3.03 -43.81
CA ASN A 707 7.26 -1.78 -44.27
C ASN A 707 8.04 -0.56 -43.77
N TYR A 708 9.10 -0.18 -44.50
CA TYR A 708 9.98 0.93 -44.10
C TYR A 708 9.30 2.32 -44.12
N SER A 709 8.28 2.53 -44.95
CA SER A 709 7.50 3.78 -44.95
C SER A 709 6.72 3.97 -43.64
N GLU A 710 6.09 2.90 -43.14
CA GLU A 710 5.38 2.92 -41.86
C GLU A 710 6.37 3.14 -40.70
N VAL A 711 7.54 2.49 -40.76
CA VAL A 711 8.61 2.73 -39.77
C VAL A 711 8.98 4.21 -39.72
N GLN A 712 9.22 4.85 -40.86
CA GLN A 712 9.54 6.29 -40.90
C GLN A 712 8.42 7.15 -40.32
N SER A 713 7.16 6.86 -40.64
CA SER A 713 6.00 7.57 -40.07
C SER A 713 5.93 7.45 -38.55
N ILE A 714 6.18 6.26 -37.99
CA ILE A 714 6.22 6.03 -36.55
C ILE A 714 7.38 6.80 -35.90
N LEU A 715 8.55 6.86 -36.54
CA LEU A 715 9.70 7.61 -36.01
C LEU A 715 9.45 9.12 -35.99
N ASP A 716 8.78 9.65 -37.02
CA ASP A 716 8.39 11.06 -37.07
C ASP A 716 7.36 11.37 -35.99
N GLN A 717 6.38 10.48 -35.77
CA GLN A 717 5.43 10.56 -34.67
C GLN A 717 6.14 10.54 -33.31
N ALA A 718 7.02 9.57 -33.06
CA ALA A 718 7.74 9.45 -31.79
C ALA A 718 8.58 10.70 -31.48
N LYS A 719 9.17 11.32 -32.52
CA LYS A 719 9.94 12.55 -32.37
C LYS A 719 9.08 13.76 -32.02
N ILE A 720 7.82 13.80 -32.47
CA ILE A 720 6.85 14.85 -32.13
C ILE A 720 6.33 14.63 -30.69
N GLU A 721 6.00 13.39 -30.34
CA GLU A 721 5.45 13.05 -29.01
C GLU A 721 6.52 13.14 -27.89
N PHE A 722 7.80 12.83 -28.20
CA PHE A 722 8.89 12.75 -27.21
C PHE A 722 10.11 13.59 -27.61
N PRO A 723 9.99 14.93 -27.73
CA PRO A 723 11.09 15.76 -28.21
C PRO A 723 12.31 15.79 -27.26
N GLU A 724 12.10 15.56 -25.96
CA GLU A 724 13.15 15.58 -24.93
C GLU A 724 13.70 14.19 -24.58
N ASP A 725 12.88 13.13 -24.63
CA ASP A 725 13.28 11.73 -24.35
C ASP A 725 13.50 10.93 -25.64
N ASN A 726 14.69 11.11 -26.22
CA ASN A 726 15.07 10.48 -27.49
C ASN A 726 15.89 9.20 -27.31
N THR A 727 16.03 8.63 -26.10
CA THR A 727 16.97 7.52 -25.87
C THR A 727 16.63 6.29 -26.69
N TYR A 728 15.40 5.76 -26.55
CA TYR A 728 14.96 4.58 -27.31
C TYR A 728 14.87 4.85 -28.81
N LEU A 729 14.49 6.08 -29.18
CA LEU A 729 14.44 6.55 -30.56
C LEU A 729 15.84 6.51 -31.21
N LEU A 730 16.84 7.11 -30.59
CA LEU A 730 18.22 7.14 -31.09
C LEU A 730 18.78 5.73 -31.26
N LEU A 731 18.56 4.86 -30.27
CA LEU A 731 19.02 3.47 -30.32
C LEU A 731 18.42 2.72 -31.52
N PHE A 732 17.11 2.87 -31.76
CA PHE A 732 16.45 2.21 -32.90
C PHE A 732 16.83 2.85 -34.25
N GLN A 733 17.01 4.18 -34.31
CA GLN A 733 17.43 4.87 -35.53
C GLN A 733 18.78 4.38 -36.06
N VAL A 734 19.72 3.99 -35.18
CA VAL A 734 20.98 3.36 -35.62
C VAL A 734 20.71 2.08 -36.42
N ASP A 735 19.82 1.23 -35.94
CA ASP A 735 19.47 -0.03 -36.63
C ASP A 735 18.66 0.22 -37.91
N PHE A 736 17.72 1.16 -37.89
CA PHE A 736 16.89 1.48 -39.06
C PHE A 736 17.71 2.10 -40.20
N PHE A 737 18.51 3.12 -39.92
CA PHE A 737 19.30 3.79 -40.96
C PHE A 737 20.50 2.97 -41.43
N GLU A 738 20.99 2.03 -40.62
CA GLU A 738 21.90 0.99 -41.11
C GLU A 738 21.20 0.11 -42.16
N ARG A 739 19.99 -0.37 -41.87
CA ARG A 739 19.25 -1.25 -42.78
C ARG A 739 18.83 -0.55 -44.07
N THR A 740 18.46 0.74 -44.02
CA THR A 740 18.15 1.55 -45.20
C THR A 740 19.39 2.16 -45.87
N LYS A 741 20.59 1.94 -45.30
CA LYS A 741 21.87 2.48 -45.77
C LYS A 741 21.90 4.02 -45.89
N ASP A 742 21.15 4.72 -45.04
CA ASP A 742 21.12 6.20 -45.03
C ASP A 742 22.26 6.76 -44.16
N LEU A 743 23.42 6.96 -44.81
CA LEU A 743 24.62 7.50 -44.16
C LEU A 743 24.38 8.88 -43.53
N LYS A 744 23.64 9.76 -44.22
CA LYS A 744 23.42 11.14 -43.76
C LYS A 744 22.61 11.17 -42.47
N GLN A 745 21.58 10.32 -42.38
CA GLN A 745 20.80 10.21 -41.14
C GLN A 745 21.58 9.52 -40.03
N LEU A 746 22.39 8.50 -40.31
CA LEU A 746 23.28 7.89 -39.31
C LEU A 746 24.25 8.91 -38.70
N GLU A 747 24.87 9.76 -39.51
CA GLU A 747 25.75 10.83 -39.02
C GLU A 747 25.00 11.83 -38.13
N LYS A 748 23.74 12.15 -38.49
CA LYS A 748 22.86 12.98 -37.67
C LYS A 748 22.54 12.32 -36.34
N VAL A 749 22.19 11.03 -36.33
CA VAL A 749 21.96 10.25 -35.09
C VAL A 749 23.22 10.25 -34.23
N LEU A 750 24.40 10.02 -34.80
CA LEU A 750 25.67 10.04 -34.07
C LEU A 750 25.91 11.40 -33.39
N SER A 751 25.57 12.51 -34.05
CA SER A 751 25.68 13.85 -33.45
C SER A 751 24.77 14.04 -32.25
N TYR A 752 23.51 13.57 -32.32
CA TYR A 752 22.59 13.61 -31.19
C TYR A 752 23.05 12.69 -30.05
N MET A 753 23.55 11.49 -30.34
CA MET A 753 24.11 10.60 -29.33
C MET A 753 25.28 11.23 -28.56
N LYS A 754 26.11 12.07 -29.21
CA LYS A 754 27.15 12.85 -28.53
C LYS A 754 26.56 13.92 -27.61
N ILE A 755 25.56 14.66 -28.07
CA ILE A 755 24.86 15.67 -27.25
C ILE A 755 24.23 15.02 -26.01
N SER A 756 23.64 13.84 -26.17
CA SER A 756 23.07 13.04 -25.07
C SER A 756 24.12 12.30 -24.22
N GLY A 757 25.41 12.47 -24.49
CA GLY A 757 26.50 11.93 -23.66
C GLY A 757 26.77 10.42 -23.81
N PHE A 758 26.32 9.78 -24.89
CA PHE A 758 26.54 8.33 -25.10
C PHE A 758 28.02 7.99 -25.37
N ASN A 759 28.82 8.96 -25.79
CA ASN A 759 30.24 8.81 -26.10
C ASN A 759 31.15 8.67 -24.86
N ARG A 760 30.62 8.85 -23.64
CA ARG A 760 31.40 8.69 -22.40
C ARG A 760 31.59 7.20 -22.10
N ARG A 761 32.79 6.77 -21.71
CA ARG A 761 33.11 5.35 -21.46
C ARG A 761 32.31 4.74 -20.32
N ASP A 762 31.89 5.55 -19.36
CA ASP A 762 31.06 5.16 -18.22
C ASP A 762 29.55 5.14 -18.54
N SER A 763 29.16 5.60 -19.73
CA SER A 763 27.78 5.56 -20.20
C SER A 763 27.30 4.14 -20.45
N ASN A 764 26.08 3.84 -20.04
CA ASN A 764 25.43 2.55 -20.30
C ASN A 764 25.17 2.28 -21.80
N TYR A 765 25.24 3.33 -22.63
CA TYR A 765 24.99 3.29 -24.07
C TYR A 765 26.27 3.46 -24.92
N TYR A 766 27.45 3.33 -24.28
CA TYR A 766 28.73 3.50 -24.97
C TYR A 766 28.93 2.48 -26.11
N ASN A 767 28.51 1.22 -25.90
CA ASN A 767 28.57 0.20 -26.95
C ASN A 767 27.64 0.53 -28.12
N ASP A 768 26.48 1.14 -27.88
CA ASP A 768 25.55 1.57 -28.93
C ASP A 768 26.13 2.74 -29.73
N PHE A 769 26.82 3.67 -29.06
CA PHE A 769 27.57 4.73 -29.72
C PHE A 769 28.68 4.17 -30.62
N LEU A 770 29.47 3.21 -30.13
CA LEU A 770 30.49 2.53 -30.93
C LEU A 770 29.87 1.77 -32.11
N LYS A 771 28.74 1.09 -31.92
CA LYS A 771 27.98 0.42 -32.99
C LYS A 771 27.59 1.39 -34.11
N CYS A 772 27.10 2.58 -33.77
CA CYS A 772 26.82 3.63 -34.76
C CYS A 772 28.09 4.07 -35.53
N GLN A 773 29.21 4.25 -34.82
CA GLN A 773 30.49 4.56 -35.48
C GLN A 773 30.97 3.45 -36.40
N ILE A 774 30.79 2.18 -36.02
CA ILE A 774 31.14 1.03 -36.86
C ILE A 774 30.36 1.07 -38.17
N PHE A 775 29.04 1.25 -38.12
CA PHE A 775 28.20 1.26 -39.32
C PHE A 775 28.48 2.45 -40.24
N ILE A 776 28.72 3.65 -39.69
CA ILE A 776 29.12 4.83 -40.48
C ILE A 776 30.44 4.58 -41.21
N ASN A 777 31.44 4.03 -40.52
CA ASN A 777 32.75 3.80 -41.12
C ASN A 777 32.73 2.63 -42.11
N ALA A 778 31.90 1.61 -41.88
CA ALA A 778 31.65 0.55 -42.85
C ALA A 778 31.02 1.10 -44.14
N LEU A 779 29.99 1.95 -44.05
CA LEU A 779 29.37 2.60 -45.22
C LEU A 779 30.32 3.54 -45.98
N LYS A 780 31.34 4.08 -45.30
CA LYS A 780 32.40 4.91 -45.90
C LYS A 780 33.58 4.10 -46.45
N ASN A 781 33.57 2.77 -46.33
CA ASN A 781 34.69 1.87 -46.63
C ASN A 781 35.98 2.17 -45.83
N ASN A 782 35.85 2.75 -44.63
CA ASN A 782 36.98 3.01 -43.74
C ASN A 782 37.34 1.76 -42.93
N ASP A 783 37.96 0.77 -43.59
CA ASP A 783 38.15 -0.59 -43.05
C ASP A 783 38.94 -0.63 -41.72
N ILE A 784 39.93 0.25 -41.59
CA ILE A 784 40.76 0.36 -40.39
C ILE A 784 39.93 0.85 -39.19
N GLU A 785 39.13 1.90 -39.38
CA GLU A 785 38.44 2.60 -38.31
C GLU A 785 37.28 1.78 -37.73
N TRP A 786 36.47 1.12 -38.59
CA TRP A 786 35.36 0.31 -38.07
C TRP A 786 35.87 -0.94 -37.33
N LYS A 787 36.98 -1.56 -37.76
CA LYS A 787 37.63 -2.67 -37.05
C LYS A 787 38.24 -2.22 -35.71
N GLU A 788 38.82 -1.02 -35.67
CA GLU A 788 39.31 -0.44 -34.42
C GLU A 788 38.17 -0.24 -33.42
N TYR A 789 37.03 0.32 -33.84
CA TYR A 789 35.86 0.48 -32.97
C TYR A 789 35.25 -0.86 -32.54
N LEU A 790 35.24 -1.87 -33.42
CA LEU A 790 34.79 -3.22 -33.09
C LEU A 790 35.62 -3.84 -31.95
N SER A 791 36.93 -3.60 -31.94
CA SER A 791 37.83 -4.09 -30.87
C SER A 791 37.56 -3.45 -29.50
N LYS A 792 36.93 -2.26 -29.48
CA LYS A 792 36.58 -1.53 -28.25
C LYS A 792 35.24 -1.97 -27.65
N LEU A 793 34.45 -2.80 -28.34
CA LEU A 793 33.16 -3.30 -27.84
C LEU A 793 33.34 -4.25 -26.66
N THR A 794 32.60 -3.99 -25.59
CA THR A 794 32.54 -4.82 -24.38
C THR A 794 31.31 -5.74 -24.38
N LEU A 795 31.09 -6.42 -25.50
CA LEU A 795 29.96 -7.35 -25.72
C LEU A 795 30.44 -8.80 -25.76
N SER A 796 29.50 -9.76 -25.68
CA SER A 796 29.77 -11.18 -25.92
C SER A 796 30.35 -11.40 -27.32
N ASP A 797 31.14 -12.46 -27.50
CA ASP A 797 31.73 -12.77 -28.81
C ASP A 797 30.65 -12.99 -29.88
N THR A 798 29.51 -13.60 -29.51
CA THR A 798 28.35 -13.77 -30.39
C THR A 798 27.78 -12.42 -30.85
N ALA A 799 27.58 -11.47 -29.93
CA ALA A 799 27.05 -10.15 -30.27
C ALA A 799 28.05 -9.31 -31.07
N ARG A 800 29.34 -9.40 -30.75
CA ARG A 800 30.41 -8.75 -31.51
C ARG A 800 30.50 -9.31 -32.93
N LEU A 801 30.36 -10.63 -33.09
CA LEU A 801 30.34 -11.29 -34.38
C LEU A 801 29.14 -10.84 -35.23
N ALA A 802 27.94 -10.75 -34.63
CA ALA A 802 26.75 -10.26 -35.34
C ALA A 802 26.91 -8.82 -35.85
N ILE A 803 27.51 -7.91 -35.05
CA ILE A 803 27.82 -6.54 -35.50
C ILE A 803 28.86 -6.55 -36.61
N LYS A 804 29.89 -7.40 -36.50
CA LYS A 804 30.92 -7.56 -37.53
C LYS A 804 30.32 -8.02 -38.86
N GLU A 805 29.46 -9.03 -38.84
CA GLU A 805 28.80 -9.55 -40.05
C GLU A 805 27.92 -8.48 -40.72
N ARG A 806 27.17 -7.70 -39.93
CA ARG A 806 26.39 -6.57 -40.44
C ARG A 806 27.28 -5.51 -41.07
N ALA A 807 28.36 -5.12 -40.40
CA ALA A 807 29.32 -4.16 -40.94
C ALA A 807 29.96 -4.64 -42.24
N MET A 808 30.34 -5.93 -42.35
CA MET A 808 30.89 -6.51 -43.58
C MET A 808 29.88 -6.47 -44.74
N LYS A 809 28.60 -6.77 -44.48
CA LYS A 809 27.53 -6.70 -45.49
C LYS A 809 27.31 -5.28 -46.05
N LEU A 810 27.64 -4.24 -45.29
CA LEU A 810 27.56 -2.84 -45.75
C LEU A 810 28.68 -2.50 -46.75
N ILE A 811 29.82 -3.18 -46.67
CA ILE A 811 30.98 -3.00 -47.53
C ILE A 811 30.82 -3.81 -48.83
N ASP A 812 30.34 -5.06 -48.72
CA ASP A 812 30.26 -6.02 -49.84
C ASP A 812 29.15 -5.72 -50.88
N GLN A 813 28.38 -4.65 -50.72
CA GLN A 813 27.22 -4.31 -51.57
C GLN A 813 27.21 -2.86 -52.07
N GLN A 814 28.39 -2.24 -52.24
CA GLN A 814 28.52 -0.98 -52.99
C GLN A 814 28.74 -1.20 -54.47
#